data_AF-A0A7I9YVL6-F1
#
_entry.id   AF-A0A7I9YVL6-F1
#
_cell.length_a   1.000
_cell.length_b   1.000
_cell.length_c   1.000
_cell.angle_alpha   90.00
_cell.angle_beta   90.00
_cell.angle_gamma   90.00
#
_symmetry.space_group_name_H-M   'P 1'
#
loop_
_entity.id
_entity.type
_entity.pdbx_description
1 polymer ?
#
loop_
_entity_poly.entity_id
_entity_poly.type
_entity_poly.pdbx_seq_one_letter_code
_entity_poly.pdbx_strand_id
1 'polypeptide(L)'
;MTEHTPDVPLGSWLADLPDDRLILLLQLRPDLAQPPPGSIAALAARAQARQSVKAATDDLNFLQLAVLDALLVLHADTTPVPTTKLLSLIGDNAPHTDVTAALDDLKARALAWGDTAVRVAADAATALPWHAGQVTLEDRSRTGEEIATLIDGIDEAQRDVLEKLLEGSPMGRTRDAAPGAPPDRPVPRLLAAGLLRRIDAETVILPRHVGQVLRGELPGPMQLTAPDPVVSTTTSDDVDAVAAGAAIDLLRELEVLLQNLSTTPVAELRSGGLGVRELKRLAKATGIDEPRLGLILELAAAAGLIASGMPEPMPLHGEGPYWAPTAAADRFADLTAAERWHLLASTWVDLPGRPALIGTRGPDAKPYGALSDSLFSTAAPLDRRLLLDMLAELPPGAGVDATSASAALIWRRPRWARRLQPGPVGDLLTESHALGLVGRGAISTPGRVVLGGGEPADVVDAMTRVLPKPIDHFLVQADLTVVVPGPMVRQLADDLATVATVESAGAAMVYRVSEQSIRHALDVGKTRDWMHAFFANHSKTPVPQGLTYLIDDVARRHGQLRIGIAASFVRCEDPALLAQAVSAPHVEGLALRALAPTVAVSPAPISEVLAALRAAGFVPAAEDSTGAIVDMRPRGARVPTPQQRRPYRPAPRPTADSLNAVVGVLRKVTAAPFGSARIDPAVAMSLLQQAAREQATVVIGYLDAAGVATQRVVAPIAVKGGQLGAFDSASGRLREFAIHRITSVTPADEG
;
A
#
# COMPACT_ATOMS: atom_id res chain seq x y z
N MET A 1 -0.70 -33.46 46.32
CA MET A 1 -2.08 -33.71 45.84
C MET A 1 -2.20 -33.07 44.48
N THR A 2 -2.18 -33.89 43.43
CA THR A 2 -2.28 -33.46 42.04
C THR A 2 -3.75 -33.25 41.70
N GLU A 3 -4.20 -31.99 41.72
CA GLU A 3 -5.49 -31.63 41.14
C GLU A 3 -5.43 -31.87 39.64
N HIS A 4 -6.12 -32.91 39.17
CA HIS A 4 -6.46 -33.05 37.77
C HIS A 4 -7.48 -31.97 37.43
N THR A 5 -7.01 -30.80 36.99
CA THR A 5 -7.88 -29.82 36.33
C THR A 5 -8.48 -30.51 35.10
N PRO A 6 -9.82 -30.60 34.97
CA PRO A 6 -10.45 -31.25 33.84
C PRO A 6 -10.01 -30.58 32.53
N ASP A 7 -9.87 -31.38 31.48
CA ASP A 7 -9.62 -30.89 30.13
C ASP A 7 -10.81 -30.02 29.69
N VAL A 8 -10.64 -28.69 29.66
CA VAL A 8 -11.69 -27.75 29.27
C VAL A 8 -11.64 -27.58 27.75
N PRO A 9 -12.67 -28.00 26.99
CA PRO A 9 -12.74 -27.73 25.56
C PRO A 9 -12.90 -26.22 25.28
N LEU A 10 -12.36 -25.73 24.16
CA LEU A 10 -12.45 -24.30 23.80
C LEU A 10 -13.89 -23.77 23.81
N GLY A 11 -14.86 -24.55 23.33
CA GLY A 11 -16.26 -24.11 23.29
C GLY A 11 -16.86 -23.84 24.67
N SER A 12 -16.51 -24.65 25.67
CA SER A 12 -16.92 -24.44 27.06
C SER A 12 -16.23 -23.20 27.64
N TRP A 13 -14.93 -23.07 27.40
CA TRP A 13 -14.18 -21.89 27.85
C TRP A 13 -14.74 -20.58 27.27
N LEU A 14 -15.08 -20.55 25.96
CA LEU A 14 -15.70 -19.39 25.33
C LEU A 14 -17.12 -19.10 25.86
N ALA A 15 -17.87 -20.12 26.27
CA ALA A 15 -19.19 -19.94 26.86
C ALA A 15 -19.13 -19.25 28.23
N ASP A 16 -18.05 -19.48 28.99
CA ASP A 16 -17.86 -18.90 30.32
C ASP A 16 -17.20 -17.51 30.30
N LEU A 17 -16.60 -17.09 29.16
CA LEU A 17 -16.06 -15.74 29.02
C LEU A 17 -17.15 -14.68 29.17
N PRO A 18 -16.86 -13.47 29.65
CA PRO A 18 -17.80 -12.35 29.61
C PRO A 18 -17.92 -11.74 28.18
N ASP A 19 -18.97 -10.96 27.94
CA ASP A 19 -19.32 -10.45 26.60
C ASP A 19 -18.25 -9.52 26.01
N ASP A 20 -17.63 -8.68 26.82
CA ASP A 20 -16.52 -7.80 26.44
C ASP A 20 -15.32 -8.60 25.91
N ARG A 21 -15.04 -9.77 26.48
CA ARG A 21 -13.98 -10.68 26.01
C ARG A 21 -14.34 -11.38 24.71
N LEU A 22 -15.61 -11.73 24.49
CA LEU A 22 -16.07 -12.26 23.19
C LEU A 22 -16.03 -11.18 22.11
N ILE A 23 -16.39 -9.94 22.44
CA ILE A 23 -16.27 -8.80 21.52
C ILE A 23 -14.80 -8.57 21.16
N LEU A 24 -13.91 -8.55 22.15
CA LEU A 24 -12.46 -8.42 21.92
C LEU A 24 -11.94 -9.53 21.01
N LEU A 25 -12.36 -10.79 21.22
CA LEU A 25 -12.01 -11.89 20.32
C LEU A 25 -12.43 -11.58 18.88
N LEU A 26 -13.67 -11.16 18.65
CA LEU A 26 -14.16 -10.83 17.30
C LEU A 26 -13.49 -9.58 16.68
N GLN A 27 -13.03 -8.63 17.51
CA GLN A 27 -12.22 -7.49 17.05
C GLN A 27 -10.82 -7.91 16.61
N LEU A 28 -10.17 -8.77 17.39
CA LEU A 28 -8.83 -9.30 17.11
C LEU A 28 -8.85 -10.38 16.00
N ARG A 29 -10.00 -11.00 15.77
CA ARG A 29 -10.24 -12.05 14.78
C ARG A 29 -11.44 -11.71 13.87
N PRO A 30 -11.35 -10.70 12.99
CA PRO A 30 -12.47 -10.32 12.11
C PRO A 30 -12.97 -11.45 11.21
N ASP A 31 -12.10 -12.42 10.89
CA ASP A 31 -12.44 -13.64 10.15
C ASP A 31 -13.47 -14.52 10.85
N LEU A 32 -13.61 -14.40 12.18
CA LEU A 32 -14.64 -15.11 12.95
C LEU A 32 -16.00 -14.43 12.89
N ALA A 33 -16.03 -13.12 12.63
CA ALA A 33 -17.24 -12.31 12.63
C ALA A 33 -17.99 -12.33 11.29
N GLN A 34 -17.33 -12.72 10.18
CA GLN A 34 -17.91 -12.68 8.84
C GLN A 34 -17.75 -14.02 8.08
N PRO A 35 -18.87 -14.70 7.74
CA PRO A 35 -20.25 -14.42 8.16
C PRO A 35 -20.44 -14.63 9.68
N PRO A 36 -21.43 -14.01 10.33
CA PRO A 36 -21.65 -14.18 11.77
C PRO A 36 -21.79 -15.66 12.19
N PRO A 37 -21.18 -16.09 13.31
CA PRO A 37 -21.33 -17.44 13.83
C PRO A 37 -22.73 -17.64 14.44
N GLY A 38 -23.34 -18.80 14.19
CA GLY A 38 -24.68 -19.12 14.69
C GLY A 38 -24.73 -19.63 16.14
N SER A 39 -23.59 -20.00 16.73
CA SER A 39 -23.48 -20.50 18.11
C SER A 39 -22.04 -20.42 18.63
N ILE A 40 -21.83 -20.51 19.94
CA ILE A 40 -20.49 -20.53 20.54
C ILE A 40 -19.69 -21.77 20.09
N ALA A 41 -20.35 -22.91 19.90
CA ALA A 41 -19.72 -24.10 19.33
C ALA A 41 -19.22 -23.86 17.89
N ALA A 42 -20.03 -23.19 17.05
CA ALA A 42 -19.62 -22.82 15.70
C ALA A 42 -18.47 -21.80 15.71
N LEU A 43 -18.48 -20.84 16.63
CA LEU A 43 -17.38 -19.91 16.85
C LEU A 43 -16.09 -20.65 17.25
N ALA A 44 -16.16 -21.58 18.19
CA ALA A 44 -15.01 -22.39 18.64
C ALA A 44 -14.43 -23.28 17.53
N ALA A 45 -15.30 -23.88 16.70
CA ALA A 45 -14.87 -24.67 15.55
C ALA A 45 -14.17 -23.81 14.49
N ARG A 46 -14.69 -22.62 14.21
CA ARG A 46 -14.04 -21.66 13.30
C ARG A 46 -12.72 -21.14 13.87
N ALA A 47 -12.67 -20.78 15.15
CA ALA A 47 -11.47 -20.30 15.82
C ALA A 47 -10.29 -21.27 15.71
N GLN A 48 -10.58 -22.58 15.77
CA GLN A 48 -9.59 -23.66 15.65
C GLN A 48 -9.32 -24.10 14.20
N ALA A 49 -10.06 -23.59 13.21
CA ALA A 49 -9.82 -23.97 11.82
C ALA A 49 -8.44 -23.49 11.35
N ARG A 50 -7.70 -24.34 10.66
CA ARG A 50 -6.32 -24.07 10.19
C ARG A 50 -6.10 -22.68 9.57
N GLN A 51 -7.00 -22.25 8.67
CA GLN A 51 -6.90 -20.95 8.00
C GLN A 51 -7.07 -19.78 8.97
N SER A 52 -8.00 -19.93 9.92
CA SER A 52 -8.26 -18.99 11.00
C SER A 52 -7.08 -18.85 11.96
N VAL A 53 -6.50 -19.98 12.39
CA VAL A 53 -5.32 -20.00 13.26
C VAL A 53 -4.14 -19.33 12.53
N LYS A 54 -3.92 -19.66 11.25
CA LYS A 54 -2.86 -19.04 10.44
C LYS A 54 -3.04 -17.51 10.34
N ALA A 55 -4.25 -17.04 10.02
CA ALA A 55 -4.54 -15.61 9.95
C ALA A 55 -4.31 -14.91 11.31
N ALA A 56 -4.73 -15.53 12.41
CA ALA A 56 -4.51 -15.00 13.75
C ALA A 56 -3.02 -14.87 14.10
N THR A 57 -2.18 -15.80 13.63
CA THR A 57 -0.74 -15.76 13.87
C THR A 57 0.00 -14.71 13.04
N ASP A 58 -0.56 -14.23 11.93
CA ASP A 58 0.09 -13.22 11.06
C ASP A 58 0.30 -11.88 11.78
N ASP A 59 -0.55 -11.55 12.77
CA ASP A 59 -0.46 -10.32 13.57
C ASP A 59 0.38 -10.44 14.85
N LEU A 60 0.83 -11.65 15.19
CA LEU A 60 1.59 -11.90 16.40
C LEU A 60 3.05 -11.45 16.27
N ASN A 61 3.57 -10.87 17.36
CA ASN A 61 4.98 -10.54 17.48
C ASN A 61 5.83 -11.79 17.84
N PHE A 62 7.14 -11.60 17.90
CA PHE A 62 8.07 -12.69 18.15
C PHE A 62 7.91 -13.32 19.53
N LEU A 63 7.69 -12.53 20.59
CA LEU A 63 7.47 -13.06 21.94
C LEU A 63 6.21 -13.95 21.99
N GLN A 64 5.11 -13.50 21.39
CA GLN A 64 3.86 -14.26 21.34
C GLN A 64 4.02 -15.58 20.59
N LEU A 65 4.71 -15.57 19.44
CA LEU A 65 5.01 -16.80 18.70
C LEU A 65 5.99 -17.70 19.45
N ALA A 66 6.91 -17.14 20.23
CA ALA A 66 7.83 -17.91 21.08
C ALA A 66 7.10 -18.56 22.27
N VAL A 67 6.12 -17.89 22.87
CA VAL A 67 5.24 -18.48 23.89
C VAL A 67 4.43 -19.64 23.30
N LEU A 68 3.91 -19.47 22.08
CA LEU A 68 3.21 -20.54 21.37
C LEU A 68 4.15 -21.72 21.04
N ASP A 69 5.38 -21.44 20.60
CA ASP A 69 6.45 -22.43 20.40
C ASP A 69 6.75 -23.22 21.69
N ALA A 70 6.88 -22.53 22.82
CA ALA A 70 7.14 -23.13 24.14
C ALA A 70 5.99 -24.05 24.59
N LEU A 71 4.74 -23.60 24.40
CA LEU A 71 3.56 -24.39 24.71
C LEU A 71 3.50 -25.67 23.86
N LEU A 72 3.88 -25.59 22.58
CA LEU A 72 3.95 -26.76 21.69
C LEU A 72 5.09 -27.72 22.06
N VAL A 73 6.25 -27.21 22.50
CA VAL A 73 7.33 -28.03 23.06
C VAL A 73 6.88 -28.77 24.32
N LEU A 74 6.01 -28.13 25.12
CA LEU A 74 5.40 -28.75 26.31
C LEU A 74 4.15 -29.60 25.99
N HIS A 75 3.81 -29.77 24.70
CA HIS A 75 2.67 -30.56 24.22
C HIS A 75 1.28 -30.05 24.66
N ALA A 76 1.11 -28.73 24.76
CA ALA A 76 -0.16 -28.07 25.12
C ALA A 76 -1.30 -28.29 24.11
N ASP A 77 -0.98 -28.77 22.91
CA ASP A 77 -1.92 -29.15 21.86
C ASP A 77 -2.62 -30.48 22.18
N THR A 78 -1.95 -31.36 22.93
CA THR A 78 -2.48 -32.69 23.31
C THR A 78 -2.96 -32.74 24.76
N THR A 79 -2.26 -32.07 25.68
CA THR A 79 -2.53 -32.13 27.12
C THR A 79 -2.46 -30.75 27.78
N PRO A 80 -3.27 -30.44 28.81
CA PRO A 80 -3.14 -29.17 29.54
C PRO A 80 -1.76 -28.99 30.19
N VAL A 81 -1.15 -27.83 29.98
CA VAL A 81 0.20 -27.49 30.49
C VAL A 81 0.10 -26.41 31.58
N PRO A 82 0.61 -26.65 32.81
CA PRO A 82 0.66 -25.62 33.84
C PRO A 82 1.48 -24.39 33.40
N THR A 83 0.95 -23.18 33.64
CA THR A 83 1.63 -21.92 33.29
C THR A 83 3.01 -21.79 33.94
N THR A 84 3.21 -22.40 35.11
CA THR A 84 4.52 -22.44 35.79
C THR A 84 5.59 -23.20 34.98
N LYS A 85 5.22 -24.24 34.22
CA LYS A 85 6.15 -24.96 33.34
C LYS A 85 6.53 -24.11 32.12
N LEU A 86 5.58 -23.36 31.56
CA LEU A 86 5.84 -22.39 30.49
C LEU A 86 6.86 -21.34 30.94
N LEU A 87 6.62 -20.71 32.09
CA LEU A 87 7.53 -19.70 32.65
C LEU A 87 8.92 -20.29 32.91
N SER A 88 8.99 -21.51 33.46
CA SER A 88 10.27 -22.20 33.70
C SER A 88 11.03 -22.53 32.42
N LEU A 89 10.33 -22.89 31.33
CA LEU A 89 10.95 -23.21 30.05
C LEU A 89 11.51 -21.95 29.36
N ILE A 90 10.80 -20.83 29.43
CA ILE A 90 11.29 -19.55 28.89
C ILE A 90 12.43 -19.01 29.75
N GLY A 91 12.33 -19.15 31.09
CA GLY A 91 13.36 -18.76 32.04
C GLY A 91 13.73 -17.28 31.91
N ASP A 92 15.00 -16.96 32.09
CA ASP A 92 15.52 -15.59 32.06
C ASP A 92 15.60 -14.96 30.65
N ASN A 93 15.13 -15.66 29.62
CA ASN A 93 15.14 -15.14 28.24
C ASN A 93 14.11 -14.00 28.03
N ALA A 94 13.11 -13.88 28.90
CA ALA A 94 12.14 -12.78 28.91
C ALA A 94 11.57 -12.59 30.33
N PRO A 95 11.20 -11.36 30.72
CA PRO A 95 10.52 -11.11 31.99
C PRO A 95 9.22 -11.94 32.10
N HIS A 96 8.96 -12.53 33.27
CA HIS A 96 7.74 -13.32 33.50
C HIS A 96 6.45 -12.53 33.26
N THR A 97 6.46 -11.22 33.51
CA THR A 97 5.34 -10.30 33.22
C THR A 97 5.03 -10.26 31.74
N ASP A 98 6.05 -10.20 30.89
CA ASP A 98 5.90 -10.08 29.44
C ASP A 98 5.42 -11.40 28.84
N VAL A 99 5.93 -12.53 29.36
CA VAL A 99 5.46 -13.87 28.99
C VAL A 99 3.98 -14.05 29.34
N THR A 100 3.56 -13.58 30.52
CA THR A 100 2.17 -13.67 30.98
C THR A 100 1.27 -12.78 30.11
N ALA A 101 1.69 -11.55 29.82
CA ALA A 101 0.96 -10.66 28.92
C ALA A 101 0.84 -11.22 27.49
N ALA A 102 1.91 -11.84 26.97
CA ALA A 102 1.89 -12.51 25.68
C ALA A 102 0.92 -13.71 25.67
N LEU A 103 0.91 -14.51 26.74
CA LEU A 103 -0.07 -15.59 26.92
C LEU A 103 -1.51 -15.07 26.98
N ASP A 104 -1.75 -13.95 27.66
CA ASP A 104 -3.09 -13.34 27.74
C ASP A 104 -3.58 -12.79 26.39
N ASP A 105 -2.68 -12.29 25.54
CA ASP A 105 -3.01 -11.92 24.15
C ASP A 105 -3.35 -13.16 23.31
N LEU A 106 -2.61 -14.27 23.45
CA LEU A 106 -2.96 -15.55 22.82
C LEU A 106 -4.33 -16.05 23.28
N LYS A 107 -4.68 -15.87 24.57
CA LYS A 107 -6.01 -16.17 25.10
C LYS A 107 -7.08 -15.24 24.52
N ALA A 108 -6.81 -13.94 24.42
CA ALA A 108 -7.73 -12.98 23.80
C ALA A 108 -8.07 -13.32 22.33
N ARG A 109 -7.15 -13.99 21.63
CA ARG A 109 -7.33 -14.46 20.23
C ARG A 109 -7.86 -15.89 20.12
N ALA A 110 -8.16 -16.54 21.24
CA ALA A 110 -8.53 -17.95 21.34
C ALA A 110 -7.52 -18.91 20.67
N LEU A 111 -6.23 -18.54 20.66
CA LEU A 111 -5.12 -19.39 20.24
C LEU A 111 -4.60 -20.27 21.38
N ALA A 112 -4.78 -19.78 22.60
CA ALA A 112 -4.60 -20.51 23.85
C ALA A 112 -5.86 -20.37 24.72
N TRP A 113 -6.10 -21.30 25.63
CA TRP A 113 -7.21 -21.20 26.60
C TRP A 113 -6.92 -21.99 27.87
N GLY A 114 -7.73 -21.75 28.91
CA GLY A 114 -7.53 -22.28 30.26
C GLY A 114 -6.97 -21.23 31.22
N ASP A 115 -7.01 -21.56 32.51
CA ASP A 115 -6.63 -20.65 33.59
C ASP A 115 -5.22 -20.95 34.10
N THR A 116 -5.10 -21.88 35.06
CA THR A 116 -3.83 -22.33 35.65
C THR A 116 -3.08 -23.34 34.78
N ALA A 117 -3.82 -24.10 33.97
CA ALA A 117 -3.30 -24.98 32.94
C ALA A 117 -3.85 -24.56 31.59
N VAL A 118 -2.98 -24.48 30.60
CA VAL A 118 -3.24 -23.90 29.29
C VAL A 118 -3.20 -24.97 28.22
N ARG A 119 -4.11 -24.86 27.25
CA ARG A 119 -4.09 -25.58 25.98
C ARG A 119 -3.91 -24.63 24.81
N VAL A 120 -3.47 -25.16 23.68
CA VAL A 120 -3.39 -24.43 22.41
C VAL A 120 -4.18 -25.15 21.32
N ALA A 121 -4.55 -24.42 20.28
CA ALA A 121 -5.30 -24.99 19.15
C ALA A 121 -4.47 -26.11 18.49
N ALA A 122 -5.11 -27.22 18.10
CA ALA A 122 -4.41 -28.37 17.52
C ALA A 122 -3.57 -28.02 16.27
N ASP A 123 -4.05 -27.08 15.45
CA ASP A 123 -3.35 -26.62 14.25
C ASP A 123 -2.27 -25.55 14.51
N ALA A 124 -2.02 -25.15 15.77
CA ALA A 124 -1.09 -24.08 16.14
C ALA A 124 0.34 -24.33 15.63
N ALA A 125 0.82 -25.59 15.66
CA ALA A 125 2.14 -25.94 15.14
C ALA A 125 2.30 -25.61 13.65
N THR A 126 1.24 -25.81 12.86
CA THR A 126 1.29 -25.51 11.41
C THR A 126 1.16 -24.02 11.10
N ALA A 127 0.80 -23.22 12.10
CA ALA A 127 0.67 -21.78 12.01
C ALA A 127 1.93 -21.02 12.48
N LEU A 128 2.97 -21.71 12.98
CA LEU A 128 4.28 -21.09 13.19
C LEU A 128 5.02 -20.92 11.85
N PRO A 129 5.87 -19.89 11.68
CA PRO A 129 6.74 -19.76 10.51
C PRO A 129 7.99 -20.67 10.59
N TRP A 130 8.09 -21.49 11.64
CA TRP A 130 9.17 -22.43 11.93
C TRP A 130 8.61 -23.71 12.56
N HIS A 131 9.45 -24.73 12.72
CA HIS A 131 9.06 -25.95 13.46
C HIS A 131 9.08 -25.72 14.97
N ALA A 132 8.19 -26.40 15.69
CA ALA A 132 8.15 -26.29 17.16
C ALA A 132 9.53 -26.58 17.78
N GLY A 133 9.96 -25.71 18.68
CA GLY A 133 11.25 -25.78 19.36
C GLY A 133 12.38 -25.03 18.66
N GLN A 134 12.18 -24.47 17.47
CA GLN A 134 13.21 -23.69 16.78
C GLN A 134 13.46 -22.29 17.37
N VAL A 135 12.64 -21.86 18.34
CA VAL A 135 12.87 -20.60 19.06
C VAL A 135 13.23 -20.86 20.53
N THR A 136 12.63 -21.89 21.12
CA THR A 136 12.77 -22.18 22.56
C THR A 136 13.91 -23.12 22.89
N LEU A 137 14.30 -24.03 21.98
CA LEU A 137 15.36 -25.02 22.21
C LEU A 137 16.66 -24.74 21.41
N GLU A 138 16.63 -23.79 20.48
CA GLU A 138 17.82 -23.42 19.70
C GLU A 138 18.73 -22.47 20.50
N ASP A 139 20.04 -22.63 20.30
CA ASP A 139 21.04 -21.74 20.87
C ASP A 139 21.00 -20.38 20.16
N ARG A 140 20.92 -19.32 20.96
CA ARG A 140 20.77 -17.93 20.51
C ARG A 140 21.96 -17.05 20.91
N SER A 141 23.02 -17.66 21.43
CA SER A 141 24.23 -16.96 21.88
C SER A 141 25.07 -16.43 20.72
N ARG A 142 25.03 -17.10 19.56
CA ARG A 142 25.80 -16.73 18.37
C ARG A 142 25.13 -15.60 17.59
N THR A 143 25.92 -14.63 17.16
CA THR A 143 25.52 -13.58 16.23
C THR A 143 25.44 -14.10 14.79
N GLY A 144 24.81 -13.33 13.90
CA GLY A 144 24.75 -13.67 12.48
C GLY A 144 26.13 -13.74 11.80
N GLU A 145 27.05 -12.85 12.20
CA GLU A 145 28.41 -12.81 11.67
C GLU A 145 29.23 -14.04 12.10
N GLU A 146 29.05 -14.49 13.34
CA GLU A 146 29.68 -15.72 13.83
C GLU A 146 29.15 -16.95 13.09
N ILE A 147 27.84 -17.00 12.82
CA ILE A 147 27.23 -18.07 12.01
C ILE A 147 27.77 -18.05 10.57
N ALA A 148 27.88 -16.88 9.94
CA ALA A 148 28.45 -16.73 8.61
C ALA A 148 29.90 -17.23 8.56
N THR A 149 30.71 -16.85 9.55
CA THR A 149 32.11 -17.30 9.69
C THR A 149 32.21 -18.83 9.81
N LEU A 150 31.30 -19.46 10.55
CA LEU A 150 31.24 -20.92 10.67
C LEU A 150 30.86 -21.57 9.35
N ILE A 151 29.92 -21.00 8.59
CA ILE A 151 29.50 -21.49 7.27
C ILE A 151 30.63 -21.38 6.26
N ASP A 152 31.42 -20.31 6.29
CA ASP A 152 32.56 -20.15 5.39
C ASP A 152 33.68 -21.18 5.64
N GLY A 153 33.76 -21.72 6.86
CA GLY A 153 34.75 -22.71 7.27
C GLY A 153 34.38 -24.18 7.01
N ILE A 154 33.20 -24.49 6.45
CA ILE A 154 32.78 -25.88 6.17
C ILE A 154 33.28 -26.39 4.81
N ASP A 155 33.42 -27.72 4.68
CA ASP A 155 33.75 -28.35 3.40
C ASP A 155 32.53 -28.53 2.46
N GLU A 156 32.78 -28.95 1.22
CA GLU A 156 31.75 -29.14 0.18
C GLU A 156 30.67 -30.15 0.61
N ALA A 157 31.06 -31.26 1.26
CA ALA A 157 30.11 -32.27 1.70
C ALA A 157 29.20 -31.76 2.84
N GLN A 158 29.71 -30.93 3.73
CA GLN A 158 28.91 -30.22 4.73
C GLN A 158 27.97 -29.19 4.08
N ARG A 159 28.46 -28.44 3.10
CA ARG A 159 27.68 -27.44 2.36
C ARG A 159 26.50 -28.09 1.62
N ASP A 160 26.73 -29.20 0.91
CA ASP A 160 25.69 -29.97 0.22
C ASP A 160 24.55 -30.40 1.17
N VAL A 161 24.88 -30.76 2.41
CA VAL A 161 23.88 -31.14 3.41
C VAL A 161 23.03 -29.93 3.81
N LEU A 162 23.67 -28.78 4.06
CA LEU A 162 22.96 -27.55 4.44
C LEU A 162 22.08 -27.04 3.28
N GLU A 163 22.58 -27.06 2.04
CA GLU A 163 21.83 -26.63 0.85
C GLU A 163 20.60 -27.52 0.62
N LYS A 164 20.72 -28.85 0.74
CA LYS A 164 19.57 -29.76 0.63
C LYS A 164 18.48 -29.48 1.68
N LEU A 165 18.88 -29.18 2.92
CA LEU A 165 17.93 -28.82 3.98
C LEU A 165 17.31 -27.43 3.77
N LEU A 166 18.06 -26.53 3.14
CA LEU A 166 17.60 -25.17 2.83
C LEU A 166 16.57 -25.15 1.70
N GLU A 167 16.82 -25.91 0.61
CA GLU A 167 15.93 -26.00 -0.55
C GLU A 167 14.68 -26.86 -0.27
N GLY A 168 14.84 -27.88 0.58
CA GLY A 168 13.78 -28.82 0.92
C GLY A 168 13.11 -28.54 2.26
N SER A 169 13.13 -29.55 3.14
CA SER A 169 12.66 -29.44 4.51
C SER A 169 13.84 -29.13 5.43
N PRO A 170 13.71 -28.19 6.39
CA PRO A 170 14.77 -27.94 7.36
C PRO A 170 14.99 -29.17 8.28
N MET A 171 14.06 -30.13 8.32
CA MET A 171 14.27 -31.43 8.98
C MET A 171 14.82 -32.47 8.00
N GLY A 172 15.91 -33.13 8.40
CA GLY A 172 16.54 -34.23 7.67
C GLY A 172 16.61 -35.50 8.50
N ARG A 173 16.27 -36.64 7.89
CA ARG A 173 16.42 -37.97 8.52
C ARG A 173 17.71 -38.65 8.07
N THR A 174 18.54 -39.06 9.02
CA THR A 174 19.81 -39.74 8.79
C THR A 174 20.27 -40.49 10.04
N ARG A 175 20.88 -41.67 9.86
CA ARG A 175 21.52 -42.44 10.94
C ARG A 175 22.75 -41.74 11.53
N ASP A 176 23.32 -40.78 10.79
CA ASP A 176 24.43 -39.96 11.26
C ASP A 176 23.99 -38.93 12.33
N ALA A 177 22.69 -38.83 12.58
CA ALA A 177 22.10 -38.12 13.71
C ALA A 177 22.16 -38.91 15.03
N ALA A 178 22.90 -40.01 15.13
CA ALA A 178 23.14 -40.70 16.41
C ALA A 178 24.34 -40.07 17.17
N PRO A 179 24.31 -39.96 18.52
CA PRO A 179 25.43 -39.40 19.29
C PRO A 179 26.78 -40.11 19.12
N GLY A 180 26.77 -41.37 18.67
CA GLY A 180 27.97 -42.18 18.39
C GLY A 180 28.29 -42.36 16.90
N ALA A 181 27.69 -41.57 16.01
CA ALA A 181 28.02 -41.61 14.59
C ALA A 181 29.49 -41.18 14.33
N PRO A 182 30.16 -41.72 13.29
CA PRO A 182 31.56 -41.39 13.01
C PRO A 182 31.79 -39.87 12.88
N PRO A 183 32.71 -39.28 13.66
CA PRO A 183 32.84 -37.82 13.78
C PRO A 183 33.41 -37.12 12.53
N ASP A 184 33.96 -37.89 11.60
CA ASP A 184 34.47 -37.43 10.30
C ASP A 184 33.35 -37.15 9.29
N ARG A 185 32.14 -37.69 9.51
CA ARG A 185 31.00 -37.49 8.60
C ARG A 185 30.46 -36.06 8.66
N PRO A 186 29.85 -35.55 7.56
CA PRO A 186 29.36 -34.17 7.49
C PRO A 186 28.36 -33.79 8.61
N VAL A 187 27.39 -34.66 8.90
CA VAL A 187 26.32 -34.38 9.87
C VAL A 187 26.86 -34.25 11.31
N PRO A 188 27.68 -35.18 11.85
CA PRO A 188 28.33 -35.03 13.14
C PRO A 188 29.19 -33.76 13.27
N ARG A 189 29.92 -33.37 12.21
CA ARG A 189 30.72 -32.14 12.19
C ARG A 189 29.85 -30.89 12.24
N LEU A 190 28.77 -30.85 11.48
CA LEU A 190 27.79 -29.75 11.52
C LEU A 190 27.08 -29.64 12.88
N LEU A 191 26.77 -30.78 13.52
CA LEU A 191 26.21 -30.83 14.87
C LEU A 191 27.22 -30.29 15.91
N ALA A 192 28.50 -30.66 15.78
CA ALA A 192 29.56 -30.15 16.66
C ALA A 192 29.81 -28.65 16.48
N ALA A 193 29.69 -28.13 15.25
CA ALA A 193 29.80 -26.70 14.95
C ALA A 193 28.56 -25.89 15.38
N GLY A 194 27.45 -26.55 15.75
CA GLY A 194 26.18 -25.89 16.04
C GLY A 194 25.42 -25.39 14.80
N LEU A 195 25.83 -25.82 13.61
CA LEU A 195 25.15 -25.50 12.33
C LEU A 195 23.97 -26.45 12.06
N LEU A 196 23.87 -27.55 12.80
CA LEU A 196 22.69 -28.40 12.89
C LEU A 196 22.32 -28.63 14.36
N ARG A 197 21.04 -28.89 14.63
CA ARG A 197 20.55 -29.34 15.94
C ARG A 197 20.00 -30.77 15.83
N ARG A 198 20.34 -31.62 16.80
CA ARG A 198 19.82 -32.98 16.90
C ARG A 198 18.41 -32.94 17.50
N ILE A 199 17.45 -33.59 16.84
CA ILE A 199 16.11 -33.82 17.39
C ILE A 199 16.06 -35.17 18.11
N ASP A 200 16.53 -36.22 17.44
CA ASP A 200 16.63 -37.58 17.97
C ASP A 200 17.80 -38.31 17.28
N ALA A 201 17.92 -39.64 17.51
CA ALA A 201 19.02 -40.44 16.96
C ALA A 201 18.99 -40.63 15.43
N GLU A 202 17.90 -40.24 14.77
CA GLU A 202 17.71 -40.36 13.32
C GLU A 202 17.36 -39.03 12.65
N THR A 203 17.22 -37.93 13.39
CA THR A 203 16.68 -36.67 12.88
C THR A 203 17.51 -35.48 13.32
N VAL A 204 17.87 -34.65 12.34
CA VAL A 204 18.47 -33.32 12.54
C VAL A 204 17.55 -32.24 11.99
N ILE A 205 17.70 -31.04 12.52
CA ILE A 205 17.05 -29.84 12.02
C ILE A 205 18.08 -28.74 11.74
N LEU A 206 17.88 -28.02 10.64
CA LEU A 206 18.59 -26.80 10.29
C LEU A 206 18.07 -25.64 11.15
N PRO A 207 18.91 -25.07 12.05
CA PRO A 207 18.50 -23.94 12.88
C PRO A 207 18.05 -22.75 12.04
N ARG A 208 17.09 -21.99 12.55
CA ARG A 208 16.42 -20.93 11.77
C ARG A 208 17.41 -19.85 11.32
N HIS A 209 18.29 -19.41 12.22
CA HIS A 209 19.28 -18.36 11.93
C HIS A 209 20.35 -18.83 10.95
N VAL A 210 20.75 -20.10 11.00
CA VAL A 210 21.66 -20.71 10.01
C VAL A 210 21.00 -20.67 8.62
N GLY A 211 19.73 -21.09 8.53
CA GLY A 211 18.98 -21.01 7.29
C GLY A 211 18.78 -19.59 6.76
N GLN A 212 18.65 -18.58 7.63
CA GLN A 212 18.58 -17.17 7.24
C GLN A 212 19.92 -16.67 6.68
N VAL A 213 21.04 -16.96 7.35
CA VAL A 213 22.38 -16.58 6.88
C VAL A 213 22.70 -17.25 5.54
N LEU A 214 22.35 -18.52 5.35
CA LEU A 214 22.53 -19.21 4.07
C LEU A 214 21.73 -18.58 2.90
N ARG A 215 20.62 -17.89 3.20
CA ARG A 215 19.85 -17.12 2.19
C ARG A 215 20.38 -15.70 1.97
N GLY A 216 21.45 -15.31 2.68
CA GLY A 216 21.95 -13.93 2.68
C GLY A 216 21.01 -12.94 3.38
N GLU A 217 20.15 -13.42 4.28
CA GLU A 217 19.25 -12.59 5.09
C GLU A 217 19.98 -12.11 6.35
N LEU A 218 19.58 -10.95 6.88
CA LEU A 218 19.95 -10.57 8.24
C LEU A 218 19.21 -11.52 9.21
N PRO A 219 19.93 -12.36 9.99
CA PRO A 219 19.28 -13.33 10.84
C PRO A 219 18.58 -12.65 12.01
N GLY A 220 17.39 -13.13 12.33
CA GLY A 220 16.58 -12.56 13.41
C GLY A 220 15.12 -13.00 13.37
N PRO A 221 14.35 -12.74 14.45
CA PRO A 221 14.82 -12.14 15.70
C PRO A 221 15.67 -13.12 16.54
N MET A 222 16.62 -12.56 17.29
CA MET A 222 17.56 -13.30 18.17
C MET A 222 17.20 -13.19 19.65
N GLN A 223 16.42 -12.19 20.06
CA GLN A 223 16.03 -11.92 21.46
C GLN A 223 14.50 -11.89 21.59
N LEU A 224 13.97 -12.30 22.76
CA LEU A 224 12.52 -12.30 23.01
C LEU A 224 12.01 -10.89 23.34
N THR A 225 12.87 -9.99 23.81
CA THR A 225 12.57 -8.58 24.01
C THR A 225 12.56 -7.83 22.68
N ALA A 226 11.66 -6.86 22.54
CA ALA A 226 11.63 -5.99 21.38
C ALA A 226 12.93 -5.18 21.28
N PRO A 227 13.57 -5.11 20.10
CA PRO A 227 14.72 -4.24 19.90
C PRO A 227 14.26 -2.78 19.88
N ASP A 228 15.09 -1.88 20.42
CA ASP A 228 14.92 -0.44 20.24
C ASP A 228 15.42 -0.04 18.84
N PRO A 229 14.56 0.45 17.94
CA PRO A 229 14.98 0.84 16.60
C PRO A 229 15.64 2.24 16.55
N VAL A 230 15.66 2.99 17.65
CA VAL A 230 16.16 4.38 17.65
C VAL A 230 17.69 4.39 17.58
N VAL A 231 18.22 4.99 16.52
CA VAL A 231 19.68 5.18 16.32
C VAL A 231 20.11 6.64 16.42
N SER A 232 19.16 7.58 16.37
CA SER A 232 19.42 9.01 16.49
C SER A 232 18.23 9.77 17.07
N THR A 233 18.48 10.96 17.60
CA THR A 233 17.43 11.84 18.14
C THR A 233 17.64 13.27 17.65
N THR A 234 16.56 13.94 17.26
CA THR A 234 16.54 15.35 16.81
C THR A 234 15.28 16.05 17.34
N THR A 235 15.13 17.35 17.11
CA THR A 235 13.88 18.06 17.41
C THR A 235 12.79 17.72 16.38
N SER A 236 11.51 17.80 16.78
CA SER A 236 10.39 17.67 15.84
C SER A 236 10.46 18.72 14.72
N ASP A 237 10.86 19.94 15.05
CA ASP A 237 10.95 21.06 14.10
C ASP A 237 11.98 20.78 12.99
N ASP A 238 13.10 20.14 13.31
CA ASP A 238 14.11 19.74 12.32
C ASP A 238 13.61 18.63 11.40
N VAL A 239 12.85 17.67 11.95
CA VAL A 239 12.20 16.60 11.16
C VAL A 239 11.19 17.21 10.20
N ASP A 240 10.35 18.09 10.72
CA ASP A 240 9.30 18.79 9.99
C ASP A 240 9.88 19.67 8.87
N ALA A 241 10.97 20.39 9.13
CA ALA A 241 11.66 21.19 8.11
C ALA A 241 12.20 20.33 6.94
N VAL A 242 12.81 19.18 7.24
CA VAL A 242 13.30 18.25 6.20
C VAL A 242 12.14 17.65 5.42
N ALA A 243 11.07 17.25 6.11
CA ALA A 243 9.86 16.72 5.50
C ALA A 243 9.17 17.74 4.57
N ALA A 244 9.06 19.00 4.98
CA ALA A 244 8.56 20.09 4.14
C ALA A 244 9.43 20.30 2.89
N GLY A 245 10.75 20.28 3.03
CA GLY A 245 11.68 20.40 1.90
C GLY A 245 11.45 19.30 0.86
N ALA A 246 11.38 18.04 1.31
CA ALA A 246 11.13 16.90 0.42
C ALA A 246 9.76 16.95 -0.26
N ALA A 247 8.72 17.46 0.42
CA ALA A 247 7.41 17.67 -0.17
C ALA A 247 7.42 18.76 -1.25
N ILE A 248 8.14 19.87 -1.04
CA ILE A 248 8.31 20.93 -2.05
C ILE A 248 9.00 20.39 -3.29
N ASP A 249 10.07 19.63 -3.12
CA ASP A 249 10.79 19.01 -4.24
C ASP A 249 9.91 18.04 -5.02
N LEU A 250 9.14 17.17 -4.32
CA LEU A 250 8.19 16.27 -4.96
C LEU A 250 7.17 17.02 -5.82
N LEU A 251 6.56 18.09 -5.29
CA LEU A 251 5.54 18.86 -5.99
C LEU A 251 6.11 19.54 -7.24
N ARG A 252 7.32 20.09 -7.14
CA ARG A 252 8.04 20.70 -8.27
C ARG A 252 8.35 19.67 -9.35
N GLU A 253 8.90 18.51 -8.97
CA GLU A 253 9.27 17.45 -9.91
C GLU A 253 8.05 16.84 -10.61
N LEU A 254 6.93 16.69 -9.89
CA LEU A 254 5.66 16.26 -10.46
C LEU A 254 5.13 17.27 -11.49
N GLU A 255 5.23 18.58 -11.22
CA GLU A 255 4.82 19.62 -12.16
C GLU A 255 5.65 19.59 -13.45
N VAL A 256 6.98 19.44 -13.33
CA VAL A 256 7.88 19.27 -14.48
C VAL A 256 7.51 18.03 -15.30
N LEU A 257 7.22 16.91 -14.64
CA LEU A 257 6.77 15.69 -15.30
C LEU A 257 5.46 15.90 -16.06
N LEU A 258 4.45 16.48 -15.42
CA LEU A 258 3.13 16.71 -16.02
C LEU A 258 3.25 17.63 -17.23
N GLN A 259 4.05 18.70 -17.15
CA GLN A 259 4.27 19.61 -18.26
C GLN A 259 5.02 18.93 -19.43
N ASN A 260 6.00 18.07 -19.13
CA ASN A 260 6.71 17.31 -20.14
C ASN A 260 5.79 16.33 -20.88
N LEU A 261 5.00 15.53 -20.15
CA LEU A 261 4.02 14.59 -20.73
C LEU A 261 2.88 15.29 -21.47
N SER A 262 2.49 16.49 -21.04
CA SER A 262 1.54 17.35 -21.73
C SER A 262 2.05 17.74 -23.13
N THR A 263 3.35 17.98 -23.26
CA THR A 263 3.99 18.39 -24.51
C THR A 263 4.42 17.21 -25.37
N THR A 264 4.87 16.12 -24.75
CA THR A 264 5.39 14.92 -25.41
C THR A 264 4.89 13.66 -24.70
N PRO A 265 3.67 13.20 -25.00
CA PRO A 265 3.15 11.93 -24.50
C PRO A 265 4.07 10.76 -24.82
N VAL A 266 4.15 9.79 -23.91
CA VAL A 266 5.02 8.63 -24.06
C VAL A 266 4.19 7.40 -24.40
N ALA A 267 4.56 6.68 -25.46
CA ALA A 267 3.82 5.49 -25.88
C ALA A 267 3.85 4.40 -24.79
N GLU A 268 2.71 3.77 -24.54
CA GLU A 268 2.61 2.60 -23.66
C GLU A 268 3.17 1.34 -24.36
N LEU A 269 3.81 0.47 -23.60
CA LEU A 269 4.20 -0.85 -24.09
C LEU A 269 2.99 -1.77 -24.30
N ARG A 270 3.07 -2.70 -25.26
CA ARG A 270 2.05 -3.75 -25.44
C ARG A 270 1.82 -4.61 -24.19
N SER A 271 2.85 -4.75 -23.35
CA SER A 271 2.79 -5.46 -22.07
C SER A 271 2.23 -4.61 -20.93
N GLY A 272 1.78 -3.39 -21.20
CA GLY A 272 1.48 -2.38 -20.20
C GLY A 272 2.73 -1.63 -19.73
N GLY A 273 2.51 -0.41 -19.25
CA GLY A 273 3.53 0.43 -18.62
C GLY A 273 4.51 1.09 -19.61
N LEU A 274 5.68 1.47 -19.10
CA LEU A 274 6.65 2.33 -19.79
C LEU A 274 7.99 1.61 -20.02
N GLY A 275 8.52 1.70 -21.24
CA GLY A 275 9.76 1.02 -21.61
C GLY A 275 11.02 1.69 -21.07
N VAL A 276 12.04 0.91 -20.71
CA VAL A 276 13.31 1.38 -20.12
C VAL A 276 13.96 2.52 -20.91
N ARG A 277 13.90 2.47 -22.25
CA ARG A 277 14.46 3.52 -23.12
C ARG A 277 13.70 4.83 -23.01
N GLU A 278 12.37 4.76 -22.89
CA GLU A 278 11.52 5.94 -22.72
C GLU A 278 11.67 6.52 -21.32
N LEU A 279 11.83 5.68 -20.28
CA LEU A 279 12.10 6.14 -18.92
C LEU A 279 13.40 6.96 -18.87
N LYS A 280 14.47 6.46 -19.50
CA LYS A 280 15.75 7.17 -19.63
C LYS A 280 15.65 8.48 -20.40
N ARG A 281 14.85 8.50 -21.46
CA ARG A 281 14.60 9.72 -22.23
C ARG A 281 13.87 10.76 -21.37
N LEU A 282 12.85 10.32 -20.65
CA LEU A 282 12.06 11.18 -19.77
C LEU A 282 12.91 11.72 -18.62
N ALA A 283 13.71 10.88 -17.96
CA ALA A 283 14.67 11.28 -16.93
C ALA A 283 15.63 12.37 -17.43
N LYS A 284 16.19 12.20 -18.63
CA LYS A 284 17.04 13.22 -19.25
C LYS A 284 16.29 14.52 -19.56
N ALA A 285 15.03 14.44 -19.98
CA ALA A 285 14.23 15.60 -20.35
C ALA A 285 13.72 16.39 -19.14
N THR A 286 13.41 15.72 -18.03
CA THR A 286 12.95 16.35 -16.79
C THR A 286 14.09 16.71 -15.84
N GLY A 287 15.27 16.10 -15.99
CA GLY A 287 16.40 16.24 -15.08
C GLY A 287 16.24 15.46 -13.77
N ILE A 288 15.26 14.54 -13.70
CA ILE A 288 14.96 13.72 -12.52
C ILE A 288 15.66 12.36 -12.68
N ASP A 289 16.29 11.85 -11.62
CA ASP A 289 16.92 10.52 -11.65
C ASP A 289 15.89 9.39 -11.85
N GLU A 290 16.31 8.27 -12.45
CA GLU A 290 15.40 7.18 -12.85
C GLU A 290 14.59 6.59 -11.66
N PRO A 291 15.17 6.27 -10.49
CA PRO A 291 14.40 5.80 -9.33
C PRO A 291 13.36 6.80 -8.85
N ARG A 292 13.74 8.08 -8.69
CA ARG A 292 12.83 9.15 -8.26
C ARG A 292 11.71 9.37 -9.27
N LEU A 293 12.03 9.38 -10.56
CA LEU A 293 11.05 9.50 -11.64
C LEU A 293 10.07 8.32 -11.66
N GLY A 294 10.56 7.10 -11.43
CA GLY A 294 9.72 5.90 -11.31
C GLY A 294 8.67 6.04 -10.20
N LEU A 295 9.08 6.50 -9.02
CA LEU A 295 8.17 6.80 -7.90
C LEU A 295 7.12 7.87 -8.29
N ILE A 296 7.54 8.96 -8.91
CA ILE A 296 6.63 10.05 -9.29
C ILE A 296 5.62 9.58 -10.35
N LEU A 297 6.04 8.75 -11.32
CA LEU A 297 5.15 8.17 -12.32
C LEU A 297 4.08 7.28 -11.68
N GLU A 298 4.47 6.36 -10.79
CA GLU A 298 3.54 5.48 -10.07
C GLU A 298 2.53 6.28 -9.24
N LEU A 299 2.99 7.32 -8.54
CA LEU A 299 2.13 8.22 -7.77
C LEU A 299 1.18 9.00 -8.66
N ALA A 300 1.68 9.58 -9.75
CA ALA A 300 0.86 10.36 -10.67
C ALA A 300 -0.23 9.49 -11.31
N ALA A 301 0.08 8.24 -11.65
CA ALA A 301 -0.90 7.31 -12.21
C ALA A 301 -1.93 6.88 -11.16
N ALA A 302 -1.49 6.53 -9.96
CA ALA A 302 -2.38 6.13 -8.86
C ALA A 302 -3.29 7.28 -8.39
N ALA A 303 -2.79 8.51 -8.37
CA ALA A 303 -3.56 9.72 -8.07
C ALA A 303 -4.48 10.15 -9.24
N GLY A 304 -4.39 9.47 -10.40
CA GLY A 304 -5.18 9.77 -11.59
C GLY A 304 -4.77 11.05 -12.33
N LEU A 305 -3.58 11.59 -12.02
CA LEU A 305 -3.02 12.77 -12.67
C LEU A 305 -2.51 12.45 -14.08
N ILE A 306 -2.03 11.23 -14.30
CA ILE A 306 -1.71 10.68 -15.62
C ILE A 306 -2.50 9.39 -15.86
N ALA A 307 -2.70 9.03 -17.13
CA ALA A 307 -3.28 7.75 -17.52
C ALA A 307 -2.76 7.32 -18.89
N SER A 308 -2.96 6.05 -19.22
CA SER A 308 -2.80 5.56 -20.59
C SER A 308 -4.10 5.74 -21.36
N GLY A 309 -4.01 6.28 -22.57
CA GLY A 309 -5.15 6.47 -23.46
C GLY A 309 -4.76 7.09 -24.79
N MET A 310 -5.75 7.41 -25.62
CA MET A 310 -5.51 8.18 -26.85
C MET A 310 -5.52 9.66 -26.49
N PRO A 311 -4.38 10.37 -26.55
CA PRO A 311 -4.33 11.78 -26.19
C PRO A 311 -4.96 12.64 -27.28
N GLU A 312 -5.54 13.75 -26.88
CA GLU A 312 -5.93 14.84 -27.77
C GLU A 312 -5.03 16.06 -27.48
N PRO A 313 -4.15 16.45 -28.42
CA PRO A 313 -4.02 15.97 -29.79
C PRO A 313 -3.26 14.64 -29.84
N MET A 314 -3.48 13.87 -30.91
CA MET A 314 -2.66 12.69 -31.17
C MET A 314 -1.21 13.09 -31.48
N PRO A 315 -0.18 12.35 -30.99
CA PRO A 315 1.20 12.62 -31.35
C PRO A 315 1.43 12.35 -32.83
N LEU A 316 2.40 13.05 -33.43
CA LEU A 316 2.70 12.95 -34.87
C LEU A 316 3.13 11.55 -35.32
N HIS A 317 3.62 10.71 -34.41
CA HIS A 317 4.16 9.39 -34.71
C HIS A 317 3.67 8.35 -33.70
N GLY A 318 3.05 7.27 -34.20
CA GLY A 318 2.63 6.09 -33.44
C GLY A 318 1.10 5.93 -33.36
N GLU A 319 0.63 4.69 -33.29
CA GLU A 319 -0.81 4.33 -33.29
C GLU A 319 -1.27 3.68 -31.98
N GLY A 320 -0.46 3.76 -30.92
CA GLY A 320 -0.75 3.13 -29.62
C GLY A 320 -1.38 4.09 -28.61
N PRO A 321 -1.87 3.58 -27.47
CA PRO A 321 -2.17 4.44 -26.34
C PRO A 321 -0.87 5.05 -25.77
N TYR A 322 -1.00 6.24 -25.19
CA TYR A 322 0.10 7.02 -24.61
C TYR A 322 -0.22 7.36 -23.16
N TRP A 323 0.84 7.40 -22.36
CA TRP A 323 0.84 8.03 -21.05
C TRP A 323 0.87 9.55 -21.22
N ALA A 324 -0.19 10.21 -20.74
CA ALA A 324 -0.33 11.65 -20.74
C ALA A 324 -1.13 12.15 -19.51
N PRO A 325 -1.10 13.46 -19.20
CA PRO A 325 -1.92 14.02 -18.13
C PRO A 325 -3.42 13.87 -18.38
N THR A 326 -4.19 13.76 -17.30
CA THR A 326 -5.66 13.78 -17.35
C THR A 326 -6.20 15.15 -16.96
N ALA A 327 -7.51 15.37 -17.10
CA ALA A 327 -8.18 16.58 -16.61
C ALA A 327 -8.08 16.76 -15.07
N ALA A 328 -7.69 15.72 -14.32
CA ALA A 328 -7.43 15.83 -12.89
C ALA A 328 -6.12 16.57 -12.59
N ALA A 329 -5.14 16.53 -13.50
CA ALA A 329 -3.89 17.28 -13.35
C ALA A 329 -4.14 18.80 -13.29
N ASP A 330 -5.10 19.30 -14.08
CA ASP A 330 -5.44 20.72 -14.09
C ASP A 330 -6.09 21.14 -12.76
N ARG A 331 -7.01 20.34 -12.21
CA ARG A 331 -7.60 20.60 -10.88
C ARG A 331 -6.58 20.49 -9.76
N PHE A 332 -5.65 19.55 -9.85
CA PHE A 332 -4.55 19.40 -8.90
C PHE A 332 -3.67 20.66 -8.87
N ALA A 333 -3.44 21.28 -10.03
CA ALA A 333 -2.72 22.55 -10.12
C ALA A 333 -3.46 23.71 -9.44
N ASP A 334 -4.75 23.59 -9.12
CA ASP A 334 -5.48 24.63 -8.41
C ASP A 334 -5.48 24.47 -6.88
N LEU A 335 -5.07 23.32 -6.37
CA LEU A 335 -4.95 23.05 -4.95
C LEU A 335 -3.75 23.76 -4.32
N THR A 336 -3.85 24.05 -3.03
CA THR A 336 -2.72 24.54 -2.21
C THR A 336 -1.63 23.47 -2.07
N ALA A 337 -0.40 23.86 -1.72
CA ALA A 337 0.71 22.93 -1.56
C ALA A 337 0.41 21.81 -0.53
N ALA A 338 -0.25 22.14 0.58
CA ALA A 338 -0.64 21.17 1.60
C ALA A 338 -1.72 20.19 1.11
N GLU A 339 -2.71 20.65 0.36
CA GLU A 339 -3.73 19.79 -0.25
C GLU A 339 -3.14 18.87 -1.33
N ARG A 340 -2.26 19.40 -2.18
CA ARG A 340 -1.52 18.61 -3.17
C ARG A 340 -0.68 17.53 -2.51
N TRP A 341 0.07 17.90 -1.46
CA TRP A 341 0.85 16.94 -0.67
C TRP A 341 -0.03 15.86 -0.05
N HIS A 342 -1.15 16.23 0.58
CA HIS A 342 -2.07 15.27 1.20
C HIS A 342 -2.59 14.24 0.18
N LEU A 343 -2.96 14.67 -1.04
CA LEU A 343 -3.37 13.75 -2.10
C LEU A 343 -2.26 12.73 -2.40
N LEU A 344 -1.02 13.19 -2.57
CA LEU A 344 0.11 12.32 -2.93
C LEU A 344 0.51 11.38 -1.78
N ALA A 345 0.58 11.89 -0.55
CA ALA A 345 0.89 11.13 0.65
C ALA A 345 -0.13 10.01 0.89
N SER A 346 -1.42 10.34 0.86
CA SER A 346 -2.51 9.36 1.01
C SER A 346 -2.52 8.33 -0.13
N THR A 347 -2.24 8.77 -1.37
CA THR A 347 -2.09 7.88 -2.52
C THR A 347 -0.94 6.89 -2.32
N TRP A 348 0.22 7.34 -1.82
CA TRP A 348 1.37 6.48 -1.58
C TRP A 348 1.12 5.42 -0.51
N VAL A 349 0.49 5.80 0.60
CA VAL A 349 0.14 4.87 1.70
C VAL A 349 -0.70 3.70 1.20
N ASP A 350 -1.59 3.94 0.22
CA ASP A 350 -2.47 2.95 -0.38
C ASP A 350 -1.99 2.38 -1.73
N LEU A 351 -0.81 2.80 -2.20
CA LEU A 351 -0.28 2.42 -3.51
C LEU A 351 0.01 0.89 -3.55
N PRO A 352 -0.65 0.10 -4.40
CA PRO A 352 -0.34 -1.33 -4.51
C PRO A 352 0.99 -1.60 -5.23
N GLY A 353 1.56 -0.62 -5.94
CA GLY A 353 2.86 -0.71 -6.59
C GLY A 353 4.04 -0.65 -5.62
N ARG A 354 5.19 -1.16 -6.08
CA ARG A 354 6.49 -1.12 -5.39
C ARG A 354 7.53 -0.35 -6.23
N PRO A 355 7.47 0.99 -6.27
CA PRO A 355 8.29 1.79 -7.16
C PRO A 355 9.80 1.57 -7.02
N ALA A 356 10.30 1.31 -5.81
CA ALA A 356 11.71 1.00 -5.58
C ALA A 356 12.25 -0.21 -6.38
N LEU A 357 11.38 -1.11 -6.85
CA LEU A 357 11.81 -2.24 -7.68
C LEU A 357 12.12 -1.83 -9.13
N ILE A 358 11.68 -0.66 -9.60
CA ILE A 358 11.86 -0.23 -10.99
C ILE A 358 13.35 -0.24 -11.36
N GLY A 359 13.68 -0.89 -12.48
CA GLY A 359 15.05 -1.06 -12.94
C GLY A 359 15.79 -2.27 -12.35
N THR A 360 15.28 -2.90 -11.29
CA THR A 360 15.77 -4.20 -10.78
C THR A 360 15.18 -5.37 -11.59
N ARG A 361 15.68 -6.59 -11.35
CA ARG A 361 15.20 -7.81 -12.02
C ARG A 361 14.39 -8.69 -11.08
N GLY A 362 13.26 -9.18 -11.57
CA GLY A 362 12.43 -10.14 -10.87
C GLY A 362 12.99 -11.58 -10.91
N PRO A 363 12.30 -12.53 -10.24
CA PRO A 363 12.72 -13.93 -10.19
C PRO A 363 12.80 -14.63 -11.56
N ASP A 364 12.06 -14.14 -12.56
CA ASP A 364 12.12 -14.61 -13.95
C ASP A 364 13.20 -13.91 -14.79
N ALA A 365 14.12 -13.19 -14.11
CA ALA A 365 15.18 -12.36 -14.68
C ALA A 365 14.71 -11.20 -15.58
N LYS A 366 13.40 -10.90 -15.63
CA LYS A 366 12.87 -9.73 -16.36
C LYS A 366 12.96 -8.47 -15.51
N PRO A 367 13.20 -7.30 -16.14
CA PRO A 367 13.23 -6.04 -15.41
C PRO A 367 11.83 -5.62 -14.97
N TYR A 368 11.74 -5.03 -13.78
CA TYR A 368 10.55 -4.29 -13.37
C TYR A 368 10.50 -2.94 -14.10
N GLY A 369 9.43 -2.70 -14.85
CA GLY A 369 9.19 -1.45 -15.57
C GLY A 369 8.25 -0.53 -14.80
N ALA A 370 8.41 0.78 -14.97
CA ALA A 370 7.46 1.76 -14.45
C ALA A 370 6.08 1.57 -15.10
N LEU A 371 5.02 1.84 -14.34
CA LEU A 371 3.60 1.74 -14.71
C LEU A 371 3.16 0.33 -15.13
N SER A 372 3.90 -0.70 -14.71
CA SER A 372 3.66 -2.10 -15.06
C SER A 372 2.98 -2.86 -13.92
N ASP A 373 2.06 -3.76 -14.27
CA ASP A 373 1.43 -4.69 -13.33
C ASP A 373 2.42 -5.58 -12.57
N SER A 374 3.65 -5.74 -13.09
CA SER A 374 4.73 -6.48 -12.39
C SER A 374 5.10 -5.89 -11.02
N LEU A 375 4.83 -4.60 -10.80
CA LEU A 375 5.07 -3.91 -9.54
C LEU A 375 3.99 -4.19 -8.48
N PHE A 376 2.81 -4.65 -8.91
CA PHE A 376 1.64 -4.84 -8.05
C PHE A 376 1.93 -5.83 -6.91
N SER A 377 1.54 -5.43 -5.70
CA SER A 377 1.61 -6.26 -4.51
C SER A 377 0.52 -5.85 -3.51
N THR A 378 -0.29 -6.82 -3.11
CA THR A 378 -1.27 -6.61 -2.03
C THR A 378 -0.63 -6.36 -0.67
N ALA A 379 0.67 -6.67 -0.52
CA ALA A 379 1.42 -6.42 0.70
C ALA A 379 1.97 -4.99 0.81
N ALA A 380 2.19 -4.28 -0.31
CA ALA A 380 2.88 -2.99 -0.28
C ALA A 380 2.17 -1.93 0.58
N PRO A 381 0.83 -1.77 0.55
CA PRO A 381 0.14 -0.86 1.47
C PRO A 381 0.23 -1.28 2.94
N LEU A 382 0.33 -2.58 3.23
CA LEU A 382 0.48 -3.10 4.59
C LEU A 382 1.88 -2.84 5.12
N ASP A 383 2.90 -3.03 4.30
CA ASP A 383 4.30 -2.83 4.68
C ASP A 383 4.59 -1.34 4.95
N ARG A 384 4.03 -0.42 4.15
CA ARG A 384 4.09 1.03 4.39
C ARG A 384 3.46 1.43 5.72
N ARG A 385 2.24 0.96 6.00
CA ARG A 385 1.56 1.22 7.28
C ARG A 385 2.33 0.64 8.44
N LEU A 386 2.82 -0.59 8.33
CA LEU A 386 3.59 -1.22 9.40
C LEU A 386 4.86 -0.41 9.76
N LEU A 387 5.59 0.10 8.75
CA LEU A 387 6.73 0.97 8.97
C LEU A 387 6.30 2.30 9.63
N LEU A 388 5.32 2.98 9.05
CA LEU A 388 4.88 4.29 9.52
C LEU A 388 4.26 4.24 10.93
N ASP A 389 3.47 3.22 11.25
CA ASP A 389 2.90 2.97 12.58
C ASP A 389 4.01 2.73 13.60
N MET A 390 5.03 1.94 13.24
CA MET A 390 6.20 1.71 14.10
C MET A 390 6.94 3.02 14.39
N LEU A 391 7.15 3.88 13.38
CA LEU A 391 7.74 5.21 13.59
C LEU A 391 6.85 6.13 14.44
N ALA A 392 5.53 6.04 14.29
CA ALA A 392 4.56 6.83 15.03
C ALA A 392 4.45 6.43 16.51
N GLU A 393 4.77 5.18 16.86
CA GLU A 393 4.86 4.72 18.25
C GLU A 393 6.10 5.26 18.97
N LEU A 394 7.14 5.68 18.24
CA LEU A 394 8.37 6.24 18.82
C LEU A 394 8.17 7.69 19.31
N PRO A 395 8.99 8.17 20.26
CA PRO A 395 9.00 9.57 20.66
C PRO A 395 9.21 10.52 19.46
N PRO A 396 8.62 11.73 19.47
CA PRO A 396 8.88 12.74 18.44
C PRO A 396 10.38 12.99 18.26
N GLY A 397 10.85 13.03 17.01
CA GLY A 397 12.26 13.26 16.70
C GLY A 397 13.19 12.03 16.83
N ALA A 398 12.67 10.86 17.21
CA ALA A 398 13.43 9.62 17.25
C ALA A 398 13.62 9.05 15.83
N GLY A 399 14.87 9.03 15.35
CA GLY A 399 15.24 8.59 14.01
C GLY A 399 15.75 7.15 13.98
N VAL A 400 15.37 6.42 12.94
CA VAL A 400 15.78 5.03 12.69
C VAL A 400 16.61 4.94 11.40
N ASP A 401 17.34 3.83 11.25
CA ASP A 401 17.94 3.43 9.96
C ASP A 401 17.28 2.14 9.42
N ALA A 402 17.67 1.74 8.21
CA ALA A 402 17.08 0.57 7.55
C ALA A 402 17.30 -0.74 8.32
N THR A 403 18.45 -0.89 8.99
CA THR A 403 18.83 -2.11 9.71
C THR A 403 18.07 -2.24 11.02
N SER A 404 18.04 -1.17 11.83
CA SER A 404 17.33 -1.09 13.10
C SER A 404 15.81 -1.18 12.92
N ALA A 405 15.26 -0.47 11.93
CA ALA A 405 13.85 -0.58 11.56
C ALA A 405 13.51 -1.99 11.08
N SER A 406 14.35 -2.61 10.24
CA SER A 406 14.17 -3.99 9.80
C SER A 406 14.12 -4.97 10.97
N ALA A 407 15.06 -4.87 11.91
CA ALA A 407 15.09 -5.73 13.09
C ALA A 407 13.80 -5.60 13.94
N ALA A 408 13.33 -4.36 14.18
CA ALA A 408 12.09 -4.10 14.92
C ALA A 408 10.84 -4.60 14.18
N LEU A 409 10.76 -4.39 12.86
CA LEU A 409 9.64 -4.85 12.04
C LEU A 409 9.59 -6.38 11.94
N ILE A 410 10.74 -7.05 11.77
CA ILE A 410 10.84 -8.51 11.79
C ILE A 410 10.44 -9.05 13.17
N TRP A 411 10.82 -8.39 14.26
CA TRP A 411 10.36 -8.77 15.60
C TRP A 411 8.84 -8.61 15.76
N ARG A 412 8.26 -7.53 15.24
CA ARG A 412 6.80 -7.26 15.29
C ARG A 412 5.98 -8.17 14.37
N ARG A 413 6.55 -8.61 13.25
CA ARG A 413 5.91 -9.49 12.24
C ARG A 413 6.88 -10.58 11.74
N PRO A 414 7.23 -11.59 12.56
CA PRO A 414 8.22 -12.61 12.20
C PRO A 414 7.84 -13.43 10.96
N ARG A 415 6.54 -13.62 10.73
CA ARG A 415 6.03 -14.34 9.55
C ARG A 415 6.29 -13.58 8.24
N TRP A 416 6.60 -12.28 8.30
CA TRP A 416 6.90 -11.43 7.15
C TRP A 416 8.41 -11.17 6.98
N ALA A 417 9.26 -11.87 7.75
CA ALA A 417 10.69 -11.56 7.86
C ALA A 417 11.42 -11.38 6.53
N ARG A 418 11.14 -12.22 5.53
CA ARG A 418 11.81 -12.18 4.22
C ARG A 418 11.57 -10.88 3.45
N ARG A 419 10.40 -10.25 3.59
CA ARG A 419 10.09 -8.98 2.90
C ARG A 419 10.38 -7.75 3.76
N LEU A 420 10.68 -7.94 5.05
CA LEU A 420 11.04 -6.88 5.99
C LEU A 420 12.56 -6.80 6.22
N GLN A 421 13.35 -7.33 5.29
CA GLN A 421 14.81 -7.24 5.32
C GLN A 421 15.30 -5.79 5.13
N PRO A 422 16.57 -5.48 5.49
CA PRO A 422 17.06 -4.10 5.46
C PRO A 422 16.91 -3.39 4.12
N GLY A 423 17.12 -4.09 2.99
CA GLY A 423 16.94 -3.51 1.64
C GLY A 423 15.51 -2.97 1.42
N PRO A 424 14.47 -3.84 1.42
CA PRO A 424 13.09 -3.40 1.28
C PRO A 424 12.63 -2.35 2.30
N VAL A 425 13.10 -2.41 3.55
CA VAL A 425 12.76 -1.42 4.58
C VAL A 425 13.44 -0.07 4.28
N GLY A 426 14.69 -0.10 3.82
CA GLY A 426 15.42 1.09 3.36
C GLY A 426 14.76 1.76 2.16
N ASP A 427 14.22 0.97 1.23
CA ASP A 427 13.43 1.48 0.11
C ASP A 427 12.17 2.22 0.60
N LEU A 428 11.43 1.63 1.55
CA LEU A 428 10.26 2.26 2.15
C LEU A 428 10.60 3.55 2.92
N LEU A 429 11.72 3.57 3.66
CA LEU A 429 12.22 4.77 4.32
C LEU A 429 12.57 5.86 3.30
N THR A 430 13.24 5.49 2.21
CA THR A 430 13.61 6.42 1.12
C THR A 430 12.36 7.00 0.45
N GLU A 431 11.39 6.17 0.09
CA GLU A 431 10.11 6.62 -0.46
C GLU A 431 9.37 7.52 0.53
N SER A 432 9.26 7.14 1.82
CA SER A 432 8.57 7.95 2.83
C SER A 432 9.23 9.32 3.06
N HIS A 433 10.56 9.38 3.02
CA HIS A 433 11.31 10.64 3.06
C HIS A 433 10.98 11.49 1.83
N ALA A 434 11.05 10.90 0.64
CA ALA A 434 10.83 11.59 -0.62
C ALA A 434 9.37 12.09 -0.82
N LEU A 435 8.44 11.60 0.01
CA LEU A 435 7.04 12.04 0.12
C LEU A 435 6.84 13.11 1.21
N GLY A 436 7.86 13.42 2.02
CA GLY A 436 7.74 14.34 3.16
C GLY A 436 7.00 13.76 4.36
N LEU A 437 6.93 12.43 4.49
CA LEU A 437 6.36 11.76 5.68
C LEU A 437 7.42 11.55 6.77
N VAL A 438 8.69 11.43 6.38
CA VAL A 438 9.82 11.14 7.27
C VAL A 438 10.94 12.16 7.00
N GLY A 439 11.56 12.65 8.07
CA GLY A 439 12.74 13.52 8.02
C GLY A 439 13.80 13.02 9.00
N ARG A 440 15.06 12.90 8.56
CA ARG A 440 16.16 12.38 9.40
C ARG A 440 15.85 11.03 10.09
N GLY A 441 15.15 10.14 9.38
CA GLY A 441 14.76 8.81 9.89
C GLY A 441 13.61 8.83 10.90
N ALA A 442 13.03 9.97 11.23
CA ALA A 442 11.89 10.11 12.14
C ALA A 442 10.63 10.53 11.38
N ILE A 443 9.45 10.06 11.83
CA ILE A 443 8.17 10.48 11.22
C ILE A 443 7.85 11.94 11.59
N SER A 444 7.42 12.71 10.58
CA SER A 444 7.05 14.12 10.73
C SER A 444 5.71 14.29 11.44
N THR A 445 5.45 15.49 11.97
CA THR A 445 4.17 15.84 12.59
C THR A 445 3.01 15.64 11.60
N PRO A 446 3.06 16.15 10.34
CA PRO A 446 2.02 15.86 9.36
C PRO A 446 1.90 14.37 9.03
N GLY A 447 3.03 13.63 8.96
CA GLY A 447 3.03 12.20 8.70
C GLY A 447 2.30 11.39 9.78
N ARG A 448 2.40 11.77 11.06
CA ARG A 448 1.62 11.17 12.15
C ARG A 448 0.12 11.40 11.99
N VAL A 449 -0.29 12.59 11.54
CA VAL A 449 -1.71 12.92 11.35
C VAL A 449 -2.32 12.12 10.19
N VAL A 450 -1.56 11.89 9.11
CA VAL A 450 -1.97 11.02 7.98
C VAL A 450 -2.35 9.61 8.46
N LEU A 451 -1.62 9.04 9.43
CA LEU A 451 -1.91 7.72 9.98
C LEU A 451 -3.07 7.69 10.96
N GLY A 452 -3.29 8.78 11.70
CA GLY A 452 -4.27 8.86 12.79
C GLY A 452 -5.73 8.71 12.35
N GLY A 453 -6.01 8.68 11.05
CA GLY A 453 -7.37 8.56 10.52
C GLY A 453 -8.25 9.78 10.83
N GLY A 454 -7.64 10.94 11.12
CA GLY A 454 -8.32 12.20 11.35
C GLY A 454 -9.00 12.73 10.08
N GLU A 455 -9.77 13.82 10.22
CA GLU A 455 -10.42 14.45 9.08
C GLU A 455 -9.35 15.00 8.12
N PRO A 456 -9.56 14.96 6.79
CA PRO A 456 -8.61 15.48 5.80
C PRO A 456 -8.14 16.91 6.09
N ALA A 457 -8.99 17.74 6.71
CA ALA A 457 -8.66 19.10 7.11
C ALA A 457 -7.51 19.15 8.14
N ASP A 458 -7.47 18.23 9.10
CA ASP A 458 -6.42 18.19 10.14
C ASP A 458 -5.05 17.89 9.52
N VAL A 459 -5.01 17.01 8.52
CA VAL A 459 -3.79 16.66 7.77
C VAL A 459 -3.27 17.86 6.98
N VAL A 460 -4.17 18.56 6.29
CA VAL A 460 -3.84 19.76 5.51
C VAL A 460 -3.34 20.88 6.42
N ASP A 461 -3.99 21.11 7.57
CA ASP A 461 -3.59 22.11 8.55
C ASP A 461 -2.22 21.80 9.16
N ALA A 462 -1.94 20.53 9.48
CA ALA A 462 -0.65 20.10 10.00
C ALA A 462 0.48 20.39 8.99
N MET A 463 0.27 20.04 7.72
CA MET A 463 1.26 20.32 6.67
C MET A 463 1.43 21.81 6.41
N THR A 464 0.34 22.58 6.45
CA THR A 464 0.37 24.04 6.26
C THR A 464 1.23 24.75 7.30
N ARG A 465 1.26 24.26 8.56
CA ARG A 465 2.09 24.84 9.63
C ARG A 465 3.58 24.59 9.43
N VAL A 466 3.93 23.48 8.80
CA VAL A 466 5.31 23.00 8.64
C VAL A 466 5.94 23.52 7.34
N LEU A 467 5.13 23.74 6.30
CA LEU A 467 5.59 24.36 5.06
C LEU A 467 6.14 25.78 5.31
N PRO A 468 7.28 26.16 4.69
CA PRO A 468 7.79 27.52 4.73
C PRO A 468 6.73 28.50 4.23
N LYS A 469 6.59 29.63 4.93
CA LYS A 469 5.66 30.69 4.52
C LYS A 469 6.04 31.19 3.13
N PRO A 470 5.08 31.26 2.19
CA PRO A 470 5.35 31.80 0.87
C PRO A 470 5.86 33.25 0.97
N ILE A 471 6.90 33.56 0.20
CA ILE A 471 7.46 34.90 0.09
C ILE A 471 6.80 35.65 -1.06
N ASP A 472 6.65 36.95 -0.87
CA ASP A 472 6.09 37.91 -1.83
C ASP A 472 7.18 38.72 -2.54
N HIS A 473 8.42 38.23 -2.52
CA HIS A 473 9.56 38.97 -3.03
C HIS A 473 10.67 38.07 -3.58
N PHE A 474 11.57 38.68 -4.35
CA PHE A 474 12.78 38.06 -4.90
C PHE A 474 13.96 39.05 -4.88
N LEU A 475 15.14 38.61 -5.30
CA LEU A 475 16.37 39.41 -5.35
C LEU A 475 16.83 39.52 -6.80
N VAL A 476 16.86 40.74 -7.35
CA VAL A 476 17.41 41.00 -8.69
C VAL A 476 18.89 41.38 -8.59
N GLN A 477 19.73 40.69 -9.35
CA GLN A 477 21.17 40.90 -9.43
C GLN A 477 21.55 41.72 -10.66
N ALA A 478 22.74 42.34 -10.65
CA ALA A 478 23.18 43.27 -11.70
C ALA A 478 23.33 42.64 -13.09
N ASP A 479 23.52 41.33 -13.13
CA ASP A 479 23.63 40.54 -14.35
C ASP A 479 22.27 40.11 -14.92
N LEU A 480 21.14 40.58 -14.36
CA LEU A 480 19.75 40.21 -14.73
C LEU A 480 19.31 38.82 -14.25
N THR A 481 20.03 38.27 -13.27
CA THR A 481 19.64 37.06 -12.55
C THR A 481 18.67 37.42 -11.43
N VAL A 482 17.59 36.65 -11.28
CA VAL A 482 16.58 36.81 -10.22
C VAL A 482 16.66 35.60 -9.31
N VAL A 483 17.05 35.81 -8.05
CA VAL A 483 17.17 34.78 -7.03
C VAL A 483 15.97 34.82 -6.11
N VAL A 484 15.31 33.68 -5.94
CA VAL A 484 14.13 33.51 -5.12
C VAL A 484 14.49 32.63 -3.91
N PRO A 485 14.58 33.20 -2.69
CA PRO A 485 15.12 32.49 -1.53
C PRO A 485 14.16 31.50 -0.86
N GLY A 486 12.94 31.33 -1.37
CA GLY A 486 11.92 30.44 -0.80
C GLY A 486 10.71 30.29 -1.72
N PRO A 487 9.70 29.49 -1.33
CA PRO A 487 8.50 29.31 -2.15
C PRO A 487 7.78 30.65 -2.32
N MET A 488 7.47 31.05 -3.56
CA MET A 488 6.75 32.30 -3.80
C MET A 488 5.25 32.14 -3.62
N VAL A 489 4.56 33.24 -3.33
CA VAL A 489 3.11 33.32 -3.51
C VAL A 489 2.79 33.00 -5.00
N ARG A 490 1.79 32.13 -5.26
CA ARG A 490 1.48 31.62 -6.60
C ARG A 490 1.40 32.71 -7.66
N GLN A 491 0.65 33.78 -7.38
CA GLN A 491 0.48 34.88 -8.34
C GLN A 491 1.81 35.56 -8.70
N LEU A 492 2.72 35.71 -7.73
CA LEU A 492 4.07 36.22 -7.98
C LEU A 492 4.90 35.26 -8.82
N ALA A 493 4.78 33.95 -8.58
CA ALA A 493 5.48 32.93 -9.36
C ALA A 493 5.02 32.93 -10.83
N ASP A 494 3.70 33.00 -11.07
CA ASP A 494 3.11 33.04 -12.41
C ASP A 494 3.52 34.31 -13.16
N ASP A 495 3.48 35.46 -12.48
CA ASP A 495 3.92 36.74 -13.05
C ASP A 495 5.44 36.75 -13.34
N LEU A 496 6.27 36.16 -12.46
CA LEU A 496 7.70 36.04 -12.70
C LEU A 496 8.01 35.10 -13.87
N ALA A 497 7.32 33.95 -13.96
CA ALA A 497 7.47 32.99 -15.06
C ALA A 497 7.05 33.58 -16.42
N THR A 498 6.19 34.60 -16.42
CA THR A 498 5.80 35.33 -17.63
C THR A 498 6.94 36.21 -18.17
N VAL A 499 7.80 36.75 -17.30
CA VAL A 499 8.84 37.74 -17.65
C VAL A 499 10.27 37.23 -17.48
N ALA A 500 10.47 36.01 -16.97
CA ALA A 500 11.77 35.39 -16.72
C ALA A 500 11.73 33.86 -16.94
N THR A 501 12.87 33.27 -17.29
CA THR A 501 13.01 31.82 -17.49
C THR A 501 13.81 31.18 -16.36
N VAL A 502 13.42 29.99 -15.89
CA VAL A 502 14.17 29.25 -14.85
C VAL A 502 15.52 28.80 -15.41
N GLU A 503 16.61 29.12 -14.70
CA GLU A 503 17.98 28.72 -15.03
C GLU A 503 18.44 27.57 -14.13
N SER A 504 18.12 27.64 -12.84
CA SER A 504 18.44 26.58 -11.88
C SER A 504 17.30 26.38 -10.88
N ALA A 505 17.00 25.13 -10.59
CA ALA A 505 16.07 24.71 -9.55
C ALA A 505 16.88 24.09 -8.40
N GLY A 506 16.93 24.78 -7.27
CA GLY A 506 17.56 24.32 -6.04
C GLY A 506 16.87 24.95 -4.83
N ALA A 507 17.51 24.92 -3.65
CA ALA A 507 16.98 25.51 -2.42
C ALA A 507 16.61 27.00 -2.56
N ALA A 508 17.26 27.71 -3.49
CA ALA A 508 16.79 28.97 -4.03
C ALA A 508 16.57 28.81 -5.55
N MET A 509 15.42 29.25 -6.05
CA MET A 509 15.14 29.22 -7.49
C MET A 509 15.86 30.39 -8.16
N VAL A 510 16.54 30.12 -9.27
CA VAL A 510 17.26 31.12 -10.04
C VAL A 510 16.60 31.27 -11.39
N TYR A 511 16.15 32.49 -11.69
CA TYR A 511 15.56 32.86 -12.96
C TYR A 511 16.47 33.83 -13.70
N ARG A 512 16.34 33.86 -15.02
CA ARG A 512 17.04 34.77 -15.92
C ARG A 512 16.04 35.64 -16.66
N VAL A 513 16.24 36.96 -16.61
CA VAL A 513 15.49 37.89 -17.47
C VAL A 513 16.27 38.13 -18.75
N SER A 514 15.60 38.02 -19.89
CA SER A 514 16.18 38.22 -21.21
C SER A 514 15.27 39.06 -22.10
N GLU A 515 15.80 39.53 -23.23
CA GLU A 515 14.98 40.22 -24.25
C GLU A 515 13.80 39.35 -24.71
N GLN A 516 14.02 38.03 -24.85
CA GLN A 516 13.00 37.08 -25.29
C GLN A 516 11.88 36.94 -24.25
N SER A 517 12.20 36.88 -22.96
CA SER A 517 11.20 36.77 -21.90
C SER A 517 10.39 38.06 -21.73
N ILE A 518 11.00 39.24 -21.90
CA ILE A 518 10.29 40.53 -21.90
C ILE A 518 9.36 40.66 -23.11
N ARG A 519 9.80 40.22 -24.30
CA ARG A 519 8.94 40.20 -25.49
C ARG A 519 7.74 39.28 -25.28
N HIS A 520 7.98 38.07 -24.77
CA HIS A 520 6.91 37.12 -24.45
C HIS A 520 5.87 37.74 -23.51
N ALA A 521 6.31 38.44 -22.46
CA ALA A 521 5.41 39.14 -21.55
C ALA A 521 4.53 40.20 -22.25
N LEU A 522 5.10 40.98 -23.18
CA LEU A 522 4.34 41.96 -23.99
C LEU A 522 3.32 41.29 -24.93
N ASP A 523 3.68 40.15 -25.52
CA ASP A 523 2.82 39.41 -26.45
C ASP A 523 1.60 38.79 -25.75
N VAL A 524 1.74 38.38 -24.49
CA VAL A 524 0.62 37.92 -23.65
C VAL A 524 -0.12 39.07 -22.93
N GLY A 525 0.18 40.32 -23.31
CA GLY A 525 -0.60 41.50 -22.92
C GLY A 525 -0.13 42.23 -21.65
N LYS A 526 1.04 41.90 -21.09
CA LYS A 526 1.65 42.71 -20.03
C LYS A 526 2.21 44.01 -20.61
N THR A 527 2.24 45.10 -19.86
CA THR A 527 2.71 46.40 -20.34
C THR A 527 4.10 46.76 -19.80
N ARG A 528 4.76 47.73 -20.45
CA ARG A 528 6.00 48.36 -19.95
C ARG A 528 5.87 48.77 -18.48
N ASP A 529 4.81 49.53 -18.17
CA ASP A 529 4.59 50.09 -16.83
C ASP A 529 4.33 48.99 -15.81
N TRP A 530 3.61 47.94 -16.21
CA TRP A 530 3.40 46.76 -15.37
C TRP A 530 4.73 46.09 -15.02
N MET A 531 5.64 45.87 -15.99
CA MET A 531 6.93 45.22 -15.73
C MET A 531 7.81 46.05 -14.78
N HIS A 532 7.88 47.37 -14.96
CA HIS A 532 8.60 48.24 -14.03
C HIS A 532 8.01 48.19 -12.63
N ALA A 533 6.68 48.29 -12.51
CA ALA A 533 6.00 48.19 -11.22
C ALA A 533 6.23 46.82 -10.56
N PHE A 534 6.19 45.75 -11.35
CA PHE A 534 6.41 44.38 -10.89
C PHE A 534 7.78 44.21 -10.22
N PHE A 535 8.86 44.55 -10.94
CA PHE A 535 10.21 44.44 -10.37
C PHE A 535 10.44 45.41 -9.21
N ALA A 536 9.89 46.62 -9.26
CA ALA A 536 10.02 47.60 -8.18
C ALA A 536 9.30 47.17 -6.89
N ASN A 537 8.13 46.55 -7.01
CA ASN A 537 7.32 46.16 -5.84
C ASN A 537 7.81 44.88 -5.17
N HIS A 538 8.35 43.94 -5.95
CA HIS A 538 8.70 42.60 -5.46
C HIS A 538 10.22 42.36 -5.29
N SER A 539 11.09 43.23 -5.82
CA SER A 539 12.53 43.09 -5.57
C SER A 539 12.93 43.64 -4.20
N LYS A 540 13.63 42.86 -3.37
CA LYS A 540 14.26 43.35 -2.13
C LYS A 540 15.59 44.07 -2.38
N THR A 541 16.22 43.83 -3.53
CA THR A 541 17.39 44.58 -3.98
C THR A 541 16.96 45.71 -4.92
N PRO A 542 17.71 46.82 -5.01
CA PRO A 542 17.44 47.85 -6.01
C PRO A 542 17.41 47.26 -7.43
N VAL A 543 16.41 47.63 -8.22
CA VAL A 543 16.29 47.17 -9.61
C VAL A 543 17.49 47.69 -10.42
N PRO A 544 18.28 46.82 -11.06
CA PRO A 544 19.44 47.24 -11.85
C PRO A 544 19.02 48.11 -13.03
N GLN A 545 19.77 49.18 -13.29
CA GLN A 545 19.52 50.07 -14.42
C GLN A 545 19.51 49.34 -15.77
N GLY A 546 20.31 48.27 -15.92
CA GLY A 546 20.32 47.43 -17.12
C GLY A 546 18.97 46.76 -17.41
N LEU A 547 18.23 46.35 -16.37
CA LEU A 547 16.90 45.78 -16.52
C LEU A 547 15.90 46.84 -16.97
N THR A 548 15.96 48.04 -16.39
CA THR A 548 15.10 49.16 -16.75
C THR A 548 15.25 49.53 -18.22
N TYR A 549 16.49 49.64 -18.72
CA TYR A 549 16.75 49.92 -20.13
C TYR A 549 16.25 48.83 -21.05
N LEU A 550 16.45 47.55 -20.68
CA LEU A 550 16.00 46.43 -21.49
C LEU A 550 14.47 46.42 -21.65
N ILE A 551 13.71 46.67 -20.58
CA ILE A 551 12.24 46.73 -20.63
C ILE A 551 11.78 47.87 -21.54
N ASP A 552 12.34 49.06 -21.39
CA ASP A 552 11.97 50.26 -22.16
C ASP A 552 12.22 50.09 -23.65
N ASP A 553 13.37 49.52 -23.99
CA ASP A 553 13.82 49.34 -25.35
C ASP A 553 12.96 48.31 -26.11
N VAL A 554 12.61 47.19 -25.46
CA VAL A 554 11.73 46.17 -26.06
C VAL A 554 10.30 46.69 -26.19
N ALA A 555 9.76 47.37 -25.17
CA ALA A 555 8.39 47.88 -25.20
C ALA A 555 8.17 48.97 -26.26
N ARG A 556 9.14 49.88 -26.46
CA ARG A 556 9.05 50.93 -27.49
C ARG A 556 8.90 50.37 -28.91
N ARG A 557 9.41 49.17 -29.15
CA ARG A 557 9.38 48.50 -30.46
C ARG A 557 8.08 47.69 -30.68
N HIS A 558 7.19 47.60 -29.69
CA HIS A 558 5.96 46.79 -29.72
C HIS A 558 4.73 47.64 -30.15
N GLY A 559 3.93 47.19 -31.13
CA GLY A 559 2.56 47.71 -31.39
C GLY A 559 2.29 48.85 -32.41
N GLN A 560 3.00 48.98 -33.55
CA GLN A 560 2.87 50.14 -34.49
C GLN A 560 1.76 50.09 -35.62
N LEU A 561 0.68 49.27 -35.58
CA LEU A 561 -0.32 49.07 -36.70
C LEU A 561 -1.85 48.97 -36.28
N ARG A 562 -2.84 49.18 -37.19
CA ARG A 562 -4.36 49.22 -37.01
C ARG A 562 -5.20 48.21 -37.88
N ILE A 563 -6.51 47.98 -37.58
CA ILE A 563 -7.35 46.77 -37.96
C ILE A 563 -8.78 47.04 -38.56
N GLY A 564 -9.35 46.13 -39.40
CA GLY A 564 -10.76 46.06 -39.91
C GLY A 564 -11.38 44.63 -39.87
N ILE A 565 -12.70 44.42 -40.17
CA ILE A 565 -13.40 43.13 -39.94
C ILE A 565 -13.16 42.09 -41.05
N ALA A 566 -12.52 40.98 -40.68
CA ALA A 566 -12.37 39.74 -41.42
C ALA A 566 -12.45 38.57 -40.42
N ALA A 567 -13.05 37.44 -40.81
CA ALA A 567 -13.10 36.25 -39.95
C ALA A 567 -11.86 35.37 -40.10
N SER A 568 -11.22 35.40 -41.26
CA SER A 568 -9.94 34.76 -41.53
C SER A 568 -9.13 35.56 -42.56
N PHE A 569 -7.81 35.37 -42.55
CA PHE A 569 -6.92 35.97 -43.54
C PHE A 569 -5.90 34.93 -44.02
N VAL A 570 -5.38 35.12 -45.24
CA VAL A 570 -4.43 34.23 -45.91
C VAL A 570 -3.25 35.08 -46.37
N ARG A 571 -2.07 34.82 -45.85
CA ARG A 571 -0.84 35.51 -46.19
C ARG A 571 0.07 34.57 -47.00
N CYS A 572 0.70 35.07 -48.06
CA CYS A 572 1.56 34.29 -48.95
C CYS A 572 2.69 35.17 -49.47
N GLU A 573 3.93 34.68 -49.40
CA GLU A 573 5.12 35.44 -49.79
C GLU A 573 5.30 35.57 -51.31
N ASP A 574 4.75 34.63 -52.09
CA ASP A 574 4.72 34.70 -53.56
C ASP A 574 3.37 35.29 -54.03
N PRO A 575 3.36 36.51 -54.60
CA PRO A 575 2.14 37.15 -55.11
C PRO A 575 1.47 36.36 -56.24
N ALA A 576 2.24 35.63 -57.06
CA ALA A 576 1.68 34.82 -58.14
C ALA A 576 0.98 33.57 -57.61
N LEU A 577 1.57 32.94 -56.58
CA LEU A 577 0.96 31.81 -55.88
C LEU A 577 -0.32 32.22 -55.14
N LEU A 578 -0.33 33.40 -54.49
CA LEU A 578 -1.54 33.93 -53.84
C LEU A 578 -2.65 34.20 -54.87
N ALA A 579 -2.29 34.77 -56.02
CA ALA A 579 -3.24 35.03 -57.11
C ALA A 579 -3.83 33.72 -57.69
N GLN A 580 -3.02 32.66 -57.79
CA GLN A 580 -3.50 31.32 -58.15
C GLN A 580 -4.44 30.74 -57.08
N ALA A 581 -4.09 30.84 -55.80
CA ALA A 581 -4.90 30.32 -54.69
C ALA A 581 -6.27 31.01 -54.59
N VAL A 582 -6.32 32.34 -54.79
CA VAL A 582 -7.56 33.13 -54.79
C VAL A 582 -8.45 32.81 -56.00
N SER A 583 -7.88 32.34 -57.11
CA SER A 583 -8.60 32.01 -58.35
C SER A 583 -8.95 30.52 -58.49
N ALA A 584 -8.68 29.69 -57.47
CA ALA A 584 -8.90 28.25 -57.54
C ALA A 584 -10.41 27.90 -57.46
N PRO A 585 -10.93 26.94 -58.26
CA PRO A 585 -12.36 26.60 -58.26
C PRO A 585 -12.90 26.17 -56.88
N HIS A 586 -12.04 25.56 -56.05
CA HIS A 586 -12.39 25.07 -54.72
C HIS A 586 -12.68 26.18 -53.68
N VAL A 587 -12.34 27.45 -53.97
CA VAL A 587 -12.53 28.58 -53.04
C VAL A 587 -13.58 29.61 -53.49
N GLU A 588 -14.26 29.41 -54.64
CA GLU A 588 -15.26 30.35 -55.18
C GLU A 588 -16.39 30.68 -54.19
N GLY A 589 -16.78 29.74 -53.31
CA GLY A 589 -17.82 29.93 -52.30
C GLY A 589 -17.40 30.67 -51.02
N LEU A 590 -16.10 30.96 -50.83
CA LEU A 590 -15.55 31.46 -49.56
C LEU A 590 -15.25 32.97 -49.55
N ALA A 591 -15.54 33.69 -50.63
CA ALA A 591 -15.34 35.14 -50.75
C ALA A 591 -13.93 35.62 -50.34
N LEU A 592 -12.89 34.86 -50.71
CA LEU A 592 -11.48 35.15 -50.44
C LEU A 592 -11.00 36.31 -51.36
N ARG A 593 -10.50 37.42 -50.79
CA ARG A 593 -10.08 38.62 -51.56
C ARG A 593 -8.76 39.21 -51.06
N ALA A 594 -7.91 39.76 -51.93
CA ALA A 594 -6.63 40.38 -51.53
C ALA A 594 -6.81 41.74 -50.83
N LEU A 595 -6.15 41.95 -49.68
CA LEU A 595 -5.95 43.26 -49.02
C LEU A 595 -4.58 43.88 -49.31
N ALA A 596 -3.59 43.07 -49.66
CA ALA A 596 -2.26 43.48 -50.10
C ALA A 596 -1.74 42.46 -51.13
N PRO A 597 -0.64 42.73 -51.86
CA PRO A 597 -0.08 41.80 -52.85
C PRO A 597 0.24 40.40 -52.32
N THR A 598 0.41 40.27 -51.00
CA THR A 598 0.78 39.05 -50.27
C THR A 598 -0.23 38.68 -49.17
N VAL A 599 -1.38 39.37 -49.09
CA VAL A 599 -2.38 39.14 -48.03
C VAL A 599 -3.78 39.18 -48.62
N ALA A 600 -4.58 38.17 -48.33
CA ALA A 600 -6.00 38.07 -48.61
C ALA A 600 -6.81 37.90 -47.32
N VAL A 601 -8.08 38.25 -47.34
CA VAL A 601 -9.04 38.09 -46.24
C VAL A 601 -10.31 37.42 -46.72
N SER A 602 -10.97 36.71 -45.81
CA SER A 602 -12.28 36.11 -46.03
C SER A 602 -13.18 36.35 -44.80
N PRO A 603 -14.50 36.50 -45.01
CA PRO A 603 -15.48 36.49 -43.93
C PRO A 603 -15.81 35.06 -43.44
N ALA A 604 -15.30 34.01 -44.08
CA ALA A 604 -15.52 32.62 -43.68
C ALA A 604 -14.56 32.17 -42.55
N PRO A 605 -14.91 31.16 -41.73
CA PRO A 605 -14.08 30.66 -40.65
C PRO A 605 -12.75 30.05 -41.13
N ILE A 606 -11.69 30.21 -40.33
CA ILE A 606 -10.32 29.79 -40.67
C ILE A 606 -10.20 28.29 -41.02
N SER A 607 -11.02 27.41 -40.42
CA SER A 607 -11.01 25.96 -40.66
C SER A 607 -11.51 25.56 -42.04
N GLU A 608 -12.52 26.26 -42.57
CA GLU A 608 -13.09 25.99 -43.89
C GLU A 608 -12.14 26.47 -45.01
N VAL A 609 -11.51 27.63 -44.79
CA VAL A 609 -10.51 28.19 -45.72
C VAL A 609 -9.26 27.32 -45.81
N LEU A 610 -8.78 26.77 -44.69
CA LEU A 610 -7.64 25.81 -44.66
C LEU A 610 -7.95 24.50 -45.40
N ALA A 611 -9.16 23.96 -45.23
CA ALA A 611 -9.57 22.71 -45.87
C ALA A 611 -9.70 22.85 -47.40
N ALA A 612 -10.32 23.94 -47.87
CA ALA A 612 -10.51 24.21 -49.29
C ALA A 612 -9.19 24.45 -50.04
N LEU A 613 -8.25 25.18 -49.43
CA LEU A 613 -6.92 25.42 -50.00
C LEU A 613 -6.07 24.14 -50.08
N ARG A 614 -6.19 23.21 -49.12
CA ARG A 614 -5.54 21.89 -49.20
C ARG A 614 -6.13 21.00 -50.29
N ALA A 615 -7.45 21.00 -50.44
CA ALA A 615 -8.14 20.26 -51.50
C ALA A 615 -7.74 20.74 -52.91
N ALA A 616 -7.42 22.03 -53.05
CA ALA A 616 -6.88 22.62 -54.28
C ALA A 616 -5.37 22.35 -54.51
N GLY A 617 -4.70 21.62 -53.61
CA GLY A 617 -3.29 21.24 -53.74
C GLY A 617 -2.28 22.23 -53.13
N PHE A 618 -2.74 23.23 -52.38
CA PHE A 618 -1.87 24.17 -51.66
C PHE A 618 -1.54 23.67 -50.24
N VAL A 619 -0.50 24.22 -49.61
CA VAL A 619 -0.01 23.80 -48.28
C VAL A 619 -0.09 24.96 -47.26
N PRO A 620 -1.29 25.39 -46.83
CA PRO A 620 -1.47 26.54 -45.95
C PRO A 620 -1.28 26.19 -44.46
N ALA A 621 -0.83 27.17 -43.67
CA ALA A 621 -0.71 27.11 -42.22
C ALA A 621 -1.67 28.11 -41.55
N ALA A 622 -2.22 27.75 -40.38
CA ALA A 622 -3.15 28.62 -39.64
C ALA A 622 -2.36 29.68 -38.89
N GLU A 623 -2.80 30.93 -38.92
CA GLU A 623 -2.14 32.05 -38.23
C GLU A 623 -3.14 32.64 -37.22
N ASP A 624 -2.72 32.88 -35.96
CA ASP A 624 -3.63 33.50 -34.99
C ASP A 624 -3.72 34.98 -35.26
N SER A 625 -4.46 35.69 -34.40
CA SER A 625 -4.51 37.13 -34.44
C SER A 625 -3.13 37.81 -34.33
N THR A 626 -2.06 37.07 -34.01
CA THR A 626 -0.67 37.58 -33.98
C THR A 626 0.11 37.34 -35.28
N GLY A 627 -0.41 36.59 -36.26
CA GLY A 627 0.34 36.27 -37.48
C GLY A 627 1.51 35.30 -37.26
N ALA A 628 1.80 34.95 -35.99
CA ALA A 628 2.39 33.66 -35.70
C ALA A 628 1.45 32.64 -36.34
N ILE A 629 2.03 31.65 -37.02
CA ILE A 629 1.28 30.42 -37.27
C ILE A 629 0.69 30.06 -35.91
N VAL A 630 -0.64 30.20 -35.73
CA VAL A 630 -1.29 29.89 -34.45
C VAL A 630 -0.79 28.51 -34.26
N ASP A 631 -0.28 28.34 -33.06
CA ASP A 631 -0.37 27.02 -32.61
C ASP A 631 -1.80 26.71 -32.22
N MET A 632 -2.64 26.29 -33.18
CA MET A 632 -3.87 25.59 -32.81
C MET A 632 -3.54 24.25 -32.12
N ARG A 633 -2.26 23.94 -31.84
CA ARG A 633 -1.89 22.85 -30.95
C ARG A 633 -2.61 23.09 -29.60
N PRO A 634 -3.35 22.10 -29.13
CA PRO A 634 -4.22 22.13 -27.96
C PRO A 634 -3.45 22.28 -26.64
N ARG A 635 -4.18 22.25 -25.50
CA ARG A 635 -3.77 22.37 -24.06
C ARG A 635 -2.64 21.40 -23.58
N GLY A 636 -1.73 21.05 -24.46
CA GLY A 636 -1.02 19.79 -24.46
C GLY A 636 -1.97 18.61 -24.57
N ALA A 637 -1.38 17.45 -24.82
CA ALA A 637 -2.08 16.20 -24.82
C ALA A 637 -2.78 15.97 -23.48
N ARG A 638 -4.08 15.68 -23.55
CA ARG A 638 -4.84 15.10 -22.43
C ARG A 638 -5.42 13.77 -22.86
N VAL A 639 -5.44 12.83 -21.94
CA VAL A 639 -6.22 11.60 -22.07
C VAL A 639 -7.47 11.69 -21.19
N PRO A 640 -8.57 11.02 -21.58
CA PRO A 640 -9.74 10.89 -20.73
C PRO A 640 -9.35 10.29 -19.37
N THR A 641 -9.86 10.87 -18.28
CA THR A 641 -9.65 10.29 -16.95
C THR A 641 -10.31 8.90 -16.92
N PRO A 642 -9.56 7.81 -16.72
CA PRO A 642 -10.16 6.49 -16.63
C PRO A 642 -11.13 6.45 -15.45
N GLN A 643 -12.22 5.70 -15.58
CA GLN A 643 -13.00 5.32 -14.40
C GLN A 643 -12.10 4.42 -13.55
N GLN A 644 -11.47 4.99 -12.52
CA GLN A 644 -10.65 4.22 -11.59
C GLN A 644 -11.50 3.11 -11.00
N ARG A 645 -11.09 1.86 -11.22
CA ARG A 645 -11.56 0.76 -10.39
C ARG A 645 -11.11 1.09 -8.98
N ARG A 646 -12.05 1.23 -8.04
CA ARG A 646 -11.72 1.45 -6.64
C ARG A 646 -10.66 0.41 -6.25
N PRO A 647 -9.50 0.82 -5.74
CA PRO A 647 -8.53 -0.13 -5.24
C PRO A 647 -9.23 -1.03 -4.22
N TYR A 648 -8.82 -2.29 -4.17
CA TYR A 648 -9.37 -3.25 -3.22
C TYR A 648 -9.22 -2.67 -1.81
N ARG A 649 -10.32 -2.19 -1.23
CA ARG A 649 -10.36 -1.84 0.18
C ARG A 649 -10.58 -3.14 0.96
N PRO A 650 -9.75 -3.43 1.98
CA PRO A 650 -10.10 -4.48 2.91
C PRO A 650 -11.50 -4.21 3.49
N ALA A 651 -12.25 -5.27 3.77
CA ALA A 651 -13.57 -5.13 4.36
C ALA A 651 -13.49 -4.28 5.63
N PRO A 652 -14.42 -3.32 5.83
CA PRO A 652 -14.40 -2.50 7.02
C PRO A 652 -14.49 -3.38 8.26
N ARG A 653 -13.71 -3.04 9.29
CA ARG A 653 -13.78 -3.74 10.57
C ARG A 653 -15.21 -3.65 11.10
N PRO A 654 -15.78 -4.74 11.65
CA PRO A 654 -17.10 -4.68 12.26
C PRO A 654 -17.17 -3.58 13.32
N THR A 655 -18.24 -2.79 13.31
CA THR A 655 -18.47 -1.77 14.35
C THR A 655 -18.74 -2.44 15.69
N ALA A 656 -18.49 -1.72 16.79
CA ALA A 656 -18.80 -2.22 18.13
C ALA A 656 -20.27 -2.69 18.24
N ASP A 657 -21.21 -1.94 17.69
CA ASP A 657 -22.64 -2.30 17.66
C ASP A 657 -22.92 -3.61 16.91
N SER A 658 -22.25 -3.81 15.77
CA SER A 658 -22.37 -5.05 15.00
C SER A 658 -21.86 -6.25 15.79
N LEU A 659 -20.73 -6.09 16.50
CA LEU A 659 -20.16 -7.15 17.33
C LEU A 659 -21.02 -7.44 18.57
N ASN A 660 -21.55 -6.40 19.22
CA ASN A 660 -22.52 -6.53 20.31
C ASN A 660 -23.74 -7.35 19.88
N ALA A 661 -24.30 -7.06 18.69
CA ALA A 661 -25.43 -7.81 18.16
C ALA A 661 -25.09 -9.29 17.90
N VAL A 662 -23.91 -9.59 17.35
CA VAL A 662 -23.43 -10.96 17.15
C VAL A 662 -23.33 -11.69 18.49
N VAL A 663 -22.71 -11.08 19.51
CA VAL A 663 -22.58 -11.69 20.84
C VAL A 663 -23.94 -11.90 21.50
N GLY A 664 -24.88 -10.96 21.36
CA GLY A 664 -26.26 -11.12 21.84
C GLY A 664 -26.96 -12.36 21.24
N VAL A 665 -26.77 -12.62 19.94
CA VAL A 665 -27.28 -13.84 19.29
C VAL A 665 -26.60 -15.08 19.86
N LEU A 666 -25.27 -15.07 20.01
CA LEU A 666 -24.52 -16.19 20.58
C LEU A 666 -25.00 -16.55 22.00
N ARG A 667 -25.25 -15.53 22.85
CA ARG A 667 -25.77 -15.72 24.20
C ARG A 667 -27.18 -16.25 24.22
N LYS A 668 -28.07 -15.70 23.38
CA LYS A 668 -29.46 -16.17 23.30
C LYS A 668 -29.54 -17.64 22.89
N VAL A 669 -28.70 -18.07 21.95
CA VAL A 669 -28.61 -19.48 21.52
C VAL A 669 -28.03 -20.37 22.62
N THR A 670 -27.06 -19.86 23.40
CA THR A 670 -26.41 -20.63 24.47
C THR A 670 -27.28 -20.75 25.73
N ALA A 671 -28.05 -19.70 26.06
CA ALA A 671 -28.96 -19.66 27.21
C ALA A 671 -30.32 -20.35 26.94
N ALA A 672 -30.59 -20.77 25.70
CA ALA A 672 -31.81 -21.52 25.39
C ALA A 672 -31.84 -22.84 26.20
N PRO A 673 -32.98 -23.23 26.81
CA PRO A 673 -33.07 -24.30 27.83
C PRO A 673 -32.65 -25.72 27.40
N PHE A 674 -32.17 -25.91 26.17
CA PHE A 674 -32.00 -27.22 25.54
C PHE A 674 -30.55 -27.71 25.48
N GLY A 675 -29.61 -26.95 26.04
CA GLY A 675 -28.20 -27.31 26.13
C GLY A 675 -27.84 -28.02 27.44
N SER A 676 -28.27 -29.27 27.65
CA SER A 676 -27.60 -30.25 28.56
C SER A 676 -28.38 -31.53 28.87
N ALA A 677 -29.68 -31.63 28.58
CA ALA A 677 -30.40 -32.89 28.78
C ALA A 677 -30.38 -33.73 27.51
N ARG A 678 -29.51 -34.75 27.45
CA ARG A 678 -29.59 -35.79 26.41
C ARG A 678 -30.86 -36.60 26.69
N ILE A 679 -31.89 -36.44 25.86
CA ILE A 679 -33.09 -37.29 25.95
C ILE A 679 -32.68 -38.76 25.71
N ASP A 680 -33.23 -39.68 26.49
CA ASP A 680 -33.02 -41.12 26.28
C ASP A 680 -33.58 -41.49 24.88
N PRO A 681 -32.81 -42.17 24.00
CA PRO A 681 -33.26 -42.58 22.68
C PRO A 681 -34.59 -43.37 22.68
N ALA A 682 -34.88 -44.14 23.74
CA ALA A 682 -36.15 -44.84 23.87
C ALA A 682 -37.32 -43.85 24.09
N VAL A 683 -37.10 -42.83 24.93
CA VAL A 683 -38.09 -41.77 25.19
C VAL A 683 -38.28 -40.89 23.95
N ALA A 684 -37.19 -40.51 23.27
CA ALA A 684 -37.25 -39.77 22.01
C ALA A 684 -38.03 -40.55 20.94
N MET A 685 -37.80 -41.85 20.82
CA MET A 685 -38.53 -42.71 19.90
C MET A 685 -40.03 -42.74 20.23
N SER A 686 -40.41 -42.88 21.51
CA SER A 686 -41.81 -42.84 21.93
C SER A 686 -42.49 -41.50 21.63
N LEU A 687 -41.83 -40.38 21.93
CA LEU A 687 -42.38 -39.04 21.66
C LEU A 687 -42.53 -38.78 20.15
N LEU A 688 -41.56 -39.20 19.34
CA LEU A 688 -41.61 -39.03 17.89
C LEU A 688 -42.63 -39.96 17.22
N GLN A 689 -42.82 -41.17 17.75
CA GLN A 689 -43.89 -42.07 17.29
C GLN A 689 -45.27 -41.53 17.65
N GLN A 690 -45.41 -40.92 18.82
CA GLN A 690 -46.66 -40.26 19.23
C GLN A 690 -46.95 -39.05 18.31
N ALA A 691 -45.97 -38.16 18.12
CA ALA A 691 -46.11 -37.01 17.24
C ALA A 691 -46.41 -37.41 15.78
N ALA A 692 -45.83 -38.50 15.28
CA ALA A 692 -46.15 -39.02 13.94
C ALA A 692 -47.59 -39.58 13.83
N ARG A 693 -48.13 -40.17 14.91
CA ARG A 693 -49.53 -40.65 14.95
C ARG A 693 -50.52 -39.49 15.03
N GLU A 694 -50.20 -38.47 15.81
CA GLU A 694 -51.03 -37.28 16.03
C GLU A 694 -50.86 -36.23 14.94
N GLN A 695 -49.93 -36.44 13.99
CA GLN A 695 -49.54 -35.46 12.97
C GLN A 695 -49.13 -34.10 13.57
N ALA A 696 -48.57 -34.12 14.78
CA ALA A 696 -48.16 -32.94 15.52
C ALA A 696 -46.76 -32.47 15.08
N THR A 697 -46.58 -31.16 14.96
CA THR A 697 -45.26 -30.58 14.66
C THR A 697 -44.44 -30.50 15.93
N VAL A 698 -43.17 -30.88 15.86
CA VAL A 698 -42.24 -30.90 17.00
C VAL A 698 -40.96 -30.16 16.68
N VAL A 699 -40.33 -29.59 17.70
CA VAL A 699 -38.97 -29.07 17.63
C VAL A 699 -38.02 -30.15 18.12
N ILE A 700 -37.05 -30.52 17.28
CA ILE A 700 -35.99 -31.46 17.64
C ILE A 700 -34.66 -30.73 17.77
N GLY A 701 -33.90 -31.06 18.82
CA GLY A 701 -32.45 -30.83 18.84
C GLY A 701 -31.75 -31.98 18.12
N TYR A 702 -30.85 -31.68 17.19
CA TYR A 702 -30.19 -32.68 16.34
C TYR A 702 -28.69 -32.39 16.18
N LEU A 703 -27.86 -33.38 16.50
CA LEU A 703 -26.44 -33.39 16.20
C LEU A 703 -26.19 -33.90 14.79
N ASP A 704 -25.55 -33.11 13.93
CA ASP A 704 -25.19 -33.56 12.60
C ASP A 704 -23.98 -34.51 12.60
N ALA A 705 -23.57 -34.97 11.41
CA ALA A 705 -22.43 -35.88 11.26
C ALA A 705 -21.08 -35.26 11.66
N ALA A 706 -21.00 -33.92 11.73
CA ALA A 706 -19.84 -33.17 12.20
C ALA A 706 -19.91 -32.84 13.70
N GLY A 707 -20.94 -33.31 14.41
CA GLY A 707 -21.13 -33.05 15.84
C GLY A 707 -21.66 -31.65 16.15
N VAL A 708 -22.22 -30.94 15.17
CA VAL A 708 -22.84 -29.63 15.37
C VAL A 708 -24.29 -29.81 15.82
N ALA A 709 -24.63 -29.26 16.98
CA ALA A 709 -26.01 -29.24 17.47
C ALA A 709 -26.82 -28.17 16.72
N THR A 710 -27.95 -28.58 16.14
CA THR A 710 -28.89 -27.72 15.41
C THR A 710 -30.30 -27.96 15.92
N GLN A 711 -31.17 -26.95 15.86
CA GLN A 711 -32.60 -27.12 16.14
C GLN A 711 -33.39 -27.14 14.85
N ARG A 712 -34.39 -28.03 14.77
CA ARG A 712 -35.26 -28.14 13.60
C ARG A 712 -36.72 -28.31 14.00
N VAL A 713 -37.57 -27.53 13.35
CA VAL A 713 -39.02 -27.73 13.40
C VAL A 713 -39.37 -28.76 12.34
N VAL A 714 -39.87 -29.91 12.76
CA VAL A 714 -40.17 -31.03 11.88
C VAL A 714 -41.57 -31.57 12.12
N ALA A 715 -42.23 -32.00 11.06
CA ALA A 715 -43.48 -32.77 11.12
C ALA A 715 -43.14 -34.26 10.93
N PRO A 716 -43.15 -35.09 12.00
CA PRO A 716 -42.84 -36.51 11.93
C PRO A 716 -43.82 -37.26 11.04
N ILE A 717 -43.32 -38.09 10.13
CA ILE A 717 -44.15 -38.91 9.24
C ILE A 717 -44.09 -40.39 9.66
N ALA A 718 -42.88 -40.90 9.86
CA ALA A 718 -42.68 -42.28 10.28
C ALA A 718 -41.36 -42.46 11.02
N VAL A 719 -41.35 -43.37 11.99
CA VAL A 719 -40.15 -43.79 12.72
C VAL A 719 -39.89 -45.26 12.40
N LYS A 720 -38.77 -45.56 11.73
CA LYS A 720 -38.38 -46.93 11.33
C LYS A 720 -36.88 -47.14 11.52
N GLY A 721 -36.49 -48.29 12.06
CA GLY A 721 -35.08 -48.69 12.14
C GLY A 721 -34.15 -47.72 12.87
N GLY A 722 -34.64 -46.99 13.89
CA GLY A 722 -33.84 -45.99 14.60
C GLY A 722 -33.66 -44.66 13.84
N GLN A 723 -34.43 -44.44 12.77
CA GLN A 723 -34.49 -43.20 12.01
C GLN A 723 -35.90 -42.61 12.01
N LEU A 724 -35.96 -41.28 11.99
CA LEU A 724 -37.16 -40.47 11.84
C LEU A 724 -37.20 -39.91 10.42
N GLY A 725 -38.21 -40.28 9.64
CA GLY A 725 -38.59 -39.56 8.42
C GLY A 725 -39.54 -38.43 8.78
N ALA A 726 -39.17 -37.18 8.51
CA ALA A 726 -39.97 -36.00 8.85
C ALA A 726 -39.85 -34.90 7.79
N PHE A 727 -40.90 -34.09 7.65
CA PHE A 727 -40.87 -32.89 6.82
C PHE A 727 -40.24 -31.74 7.61
N ASP A 728 -39.14 -31.18 7.11
CA ASP A 728 -38.37 -30.11 7.77
C ASP A 728 -38.88 -28.75 7.29
N SER A 729 -39.63 -28.06 8.17
CA SER A 729 -40.31 -26.80 7.84
C SER A 729 -39.34 -25.68 7.45
N ALA A 730 -38.11 -25.70 7.97
CA ALA A 730 -37.10 -24.69 7.64
C ALA A 730 -36.48 -24.88 6.24
N SER A 731 -36.49 -26.11 5.72
CA SER A 731 -35.92 -26.43 4.39
C SER A 731 -36.94 -26.86 3.34
N GLY A 732 -38.22 -26.95 3.70
CA GLY A 732 -39.33 -27.23 2.79
C GLY A 732 -39.26 -28.61 2.12
N ARG A 733 -38.54 -29.57 2.71
CA ARG A 733 -38.31 -30.90 2.12
C ARG A 733 -38.33 -32.01 3.16
N LEU A 734 -38.59 -33.22 2.68
CA LEU A 734 -38.52 -34.44 3.48
C LEU A 734 -37.06 -34.80 3.80
N ARG A 735 -36.77 -35.14 5.06
CA ARG A 735 -35.44 -35.56 5.51
C ARG A 735 -35.51 -36.70 6.52
N GLU A 736 -34.42 -37.44 6.61
CA GLU A 736 -34.23 -38.49 7.59
C GLU A 736 -33.28 -38.03 8.70
N PHE A 737 -33.64 -38.33 9.95
CA PHE A 737 -32.88 -38.00 11.14
C PHE A 737 -32.57 -39.27 11.94
N ALA A 738 -31.31 -39.49 12.30
CA ALA A 738 -30.95 -40.62 13.16
C ALA A 738 -31.35 -40.31 14.61
N ILE A 739 -32.18 -41.17 15.22
CA ILE A 739 -32.78 -40.91 16.55
C ILE A 739 -31.71 -40.79 17.65
N HIS A 740 -30.63 -41.58 17.56
CA HIS A 740 -29.52 -41.51 18.53
C HIS A 740 -28.74 -40.17 18.48
N ARG A 741 -29.00 -39.33 17.48
CA ARG A 741 -28.46 -37.97 17.34
C ARG A 741 -29.46 -36.89 17.73
N ILE A 742 -30.69 -37.26 18.07
CA ILE A 742 -31.70 -36.34 18.57
C ILE A 742 -31.43 -36.11 20.05
N THR A 743 -31.23 -34.86 20.42
CA THR A 743 -30.86 -34.45 21.78
C THR A 743 -32.07 -33.97 22.58
N SER A 744 -33.14 -33.52 21.92
CA SER A 744 -34.40 -33.12 22.55
C SER A 744 -35.57 -33.28 21.57
N VAL A 745 -36.78 -33.46 22.11
CA VAL A 745 -38.05 -33.46 21.35
C VAL A 745 -39.07 -32.69 22.17
N THR A 746 -39.63 -31.62 21.62
CA THR A 746 -40.67 -30.80 22.28
C THR A 746 -41.79 -30.48 21.29
N PRO A 747 -43.05 -30.34 21.75
CA PRO A 747 -44.14 -29.84 20.91
C PRO A 747 -43.81 -28.45 20.38
N ALA A 748 -44.20 -28.13 19.15
CA ALA A 748 -43.97 -26.81 18.57
C ALA A 748 -44.91 -25.71 19.13
N ASP A 749 -45.94 -26.08 19.89
CA ASP A 749 -47.00 -25.18 20.39
C ASP A 749 -46.83 -24.71 21.85
N GLU A 750 -45.71 -25.04 22.51
CA GLU A 750 -45.34 -24.42 23.79
C GLU A 750 -44.20 -23.43 23.55
N GLY A 751 -44.56 -22.13 23.56
CA GLY A 751 -43.65 -21.01 23.37
C GLY A 751 -42.65 -20.78 24.50
#